data_AF-A0A2V6UZM0-F1
#
_entry.id   AF-A0A2V6UZM0-F1
#
_cell.length_a   1.000
_cell.length_b   1.000
_cell.length_c   1.000
_cell.angle_alpha   90.00
_cell.angle_beta   90.00
_cell.angle_gamma   90.00
#
_symmetry.space_group_name_H-M   'P 1'
#
loop_
_entity.id
_entity.type
_entity.pdbx_description
1 polymer ?
#
loop_
_entity_poly.entity_id
_entity_poly.type
_entity_poly.pdbx_seq_one_letter_code
_entity_poly.pdbx_strand_id
1 'polypeptide(L)'
;MTSVISAAPNLSGIDTARCSIASSVPWRVAHARGPPAPGRREDCRAARAEWCPRAPSALPSRRGSRGLDSCSPALARTTAQPSLRGARRAAGRSRDRPGADATPGAGTGFNVASSRESGTNFGPLFVRSHVIGVTDRDECRPSSSSHRATDLLRCCRVRDLAHALLHFRLGRRYARRASQRVRRQVGSGRMTKPSRRTTKPKVLVTIIVAALVAAAVARAQLVPPSSLARDPGARGGAAGAGDPLIGLTTGELAFFQAGQDQFTEVEGLSVGLGPRFNLDSCGGCHSQPAVGGTSPAVNPQVDVATKNGALNFVPSFVRRDGPIREARFRYRTDGGGLDGGVHDLFVISGRDDGDANARGCSIQQENFDALMFVPISNVRNIIFRIPTPVFGAGLIEEIPDAAIRANAKVNAAQKAALGIGGRPHVFNFNGNDGTVARFGWKAQNKSLLLFAGEAYNVEMGITSELFQTERDETPGCQPKPQPNNITATDGPYVPVAISDIEKFAFFMRFLAPPQPSPDTPGGAASIARGRGLFTTIGCALCHTPTLRTGTTTVGALNQQPVNLFSDLLLHHMGPGLADGINQGQAEGDEFRTAPLWGLGQRLFFLHDGRTANVVAAILAHYSVGVFQPQFVVASEANAVITRFGALSASQQQDVVNFLRSL
;
A
#
# COMPACT_ATOMS: atom_id res chain seq x y z
N MET A 1 -29.19 28.69 -48.32
CA MET A 1 -28.68 29.73 -49.25
C MET A 1 -27.18 29.87 -48.99
N THR A 2 -26.35 30.10 -50.03
CA THR A 2 -24.93 30.57 -49.95
C THR A 2 -24.06 29.97 -48.82
N SER A 3 -23.27 28.88 -48.94
CA SER A 3 -22.69 28.11 -50.08
C SER A 3 -21.34 28.56 -50.65
N VAL A 4 -20.24 28.16 -49.99
CA VAL A 4 -18.89 27.78 -50.53
C VAL A 4 -18.30 26.74 -49.55
N ILE A 5 -17.69 25.57 -49.83
CA ILE A 5 -17.25 24.78 -51.02
C ILE A 5 -15.72 24.74 -51.29
N SER A 6 -15.13 23.55 -51.04
CA SER A 6 -13.85 23.00 -51.59
C SER A 6 -12.50 23.64 -51.21
N ALA A 7 -11.35 22.93 -51.25
CA ALA A 7 -11.05 21.48 -51.22
C ALA A 7 -9.52 21.25 -50.98
N ALA A 8 -9.09 20.02 -50.73
CA ALA A 8 -7.68 19.61 -50.74
C ALA A 8 -7.27 18.95 -52.07
N PRO A 9 -5.97 18.97 -52.44
CA PRO A 9 -5.37 18.04 -53.39
C PRO A 9 -4.29 17.14 -52.74
N ASN A 10 -3.78 16.16 -53.49
CA ASN A 10 -2.80 15.17 -53.01
C ASN A 10 -1.86 14.70 -54.15
N LEU A 11 -0.63 14.28 -53.79
CA LEU A 11 0.36 13.49 -54.57
C LEU A 11 1.15 14.07 -55.79
N SER A 12 2.47 13.80 -55.73
CA SER A 12 3.43 13.42 -56.81
C SER A 12 4.28 14.47 -57.57
N GLY A 13 5.50 14.03 -57.97
CA GLY A 13 6.60 14.81 -58.61
C GLY A 13 7.62 15.32 -57.56
N ILE A 14 8.80 14.74 -57.31
CA ILE A 14 9.93 14.28 -58.15
C ILE A 14 10.65 15.42 -58.89
N ASP A 15 11.82 15.82 -58.37
CA ASP A 15 13.08 15.70 -59.11
C ASP A 15 14.28 15.54 -58.14
N THR A 16 15.46 15.17 -58.64
CA THR A 16 16.64 14.82 -57.82
C THR A 16 17.96 15.32 -58.41
N ALA A 17 18.89 15.77 -57.55
CA ALA A 17 20.29 15.98 -57.91
C ALA A 17 21.20 15.10 -57.03
N ARG A 18 22.06 14.31 -57.65
CA ARG A 18 23.09 13.48 -56.99
C ARG A 18 24.47 14.11 -57.16
N CYS A 19 25.39 13.76 -56.27
CA CYS A 19 26.81 13.62 -56.61
C CYS A 19 27.19 12.13 -56.55
N SER A 20 28.17 11.71 -57.35
CA SER A 20 28.23 10.33 -57.89
C SER A 20 29.24 9.37 -57.23
N ILE A 21 29.08 8.08 -57.55
CA ILE A 21 29.92 6.94 -57.10
C ILE A 21 30.77 6.41 -58.28
N ALA A 22 31.98 5.92 -57.98
CA ALA A 22 32.70 4.86 -58.71
C ALA A 22 33.29 3.89 -57.63
N SER A 23 33.21 2.55 -57.68
CA SER A 23 33.58 1.57 -58.73
C SER A 23 35.12 1.37 -58.81
N SER A 24 35.73 0.16 -58.83
CA SER A 24 35.16 -1.21 -58.97
C SER A 24 36.15 -2.41 -58.74
N VAL A 25 35.88 -3.29 -57.77
CA VAL A 25 36.08 -4.79 -57.70
C VAL A 25 37.54 -5.43 -57.86
N PRO A 26 37.83 -6.77 -57.90
CA PRO A 26 38.81 -7.39 -56.95
C PRO A 26 39.86 -8.42 -57.48
N TRP A 27 40.92 -8.78 -56.70
CA TRP A 27 41.75 -10.01 -56.95
C TRP A 27 42.30 -10.75 -55.68
N ARG A 28 41.99 -12.05 -55.59
CA ARG A 28 42.69 -13.26 -55.03
C ARG A 28 43.43 -13.33 -53.66
N VAL A 29 42.86 -14.14 -52.76
CA VAL A 29 43.35 -15.46 -52.24
C VAL A 29 44.87 -15.73 -52.03
N ALA A 30 45.26 -16.10 -50.79
CA ALA A 30 46.26 -17.14 -50.45
C ALA A 30 46.14 -17.62 -48.96
N HIS A 31 46.72 -18.77 -48.59
CA HIS A 31 46.65 -19.40 -47.24
C HIS A 31 48.03 -19.67 -46.59
N ALA A 32 48.14 -19.53 -45.25
CA ALA A 32 48.94 -20.34 -44.30
C ALA A 32 48.49 -19.93 -42.85
N ARG A 33 48.32 -20.75 -41.79
CA ARG A 33 49.07 -21.88 -41.17
C ARG A 33 50.50 -21.47 -40.72
N GLY A 34 50.95 -21.59 -39.46
CA GLY A 34 50.39 -22.09 -38.19
C GLY A 34 51.31 -21.76 -36.98
N PRO A 35 51.08 -22.29 -35.76
CA PRO A 35 51.80 -21.94 -34.49
C PRO A 35 52.82 -23.06 -34.08
N PRO A 36 53.35 -23.24 -32.83
CA PRO A 36 53.30 -22.43 -31.56
C PRO A 36 54.62 -22.32 -30.71
N ALA A 37 54.65 -21.37 -29.74
CA ALA A 37 55.30 -21.47 -28.40
C ALA A 37 56.84 -21.71 -28.26
N PRO A 38 57.41 -21.96 -27.04
CA PRO A 38 57.64 -20.99 -25.94
C PRO A 38 59.09 -20.92 -25.37
N GLY A 39 59.42 -19.90 -24.55
CA GLY A 39 60.76 -19.72 -23.95
C GLY A 39 60.81 -19.11 -22.53
N ARG A 40 61.66 -19.70 -21.68
CA ARG A 40 61.94 -19.44 -20.25
C ARG A 40 62.71 -18.11 -20.04
N ARG A 41 62.56 -17.32 -18.96
CA ARG A 41 62.85 -17.53 -17.50
C ARG A 41 64.36 -17.50 -17.15
N GLU A 42 64.80 -16.49 -16.37
CA GLU A 42 65.86 -16.61 -15.34
C GLU A 42 65.83 -15.38 -14.37
N ASP A 43 66.40 -15.54 -13.17
CA ASP A 43 66.24 -14.63 -12.01
C ASP A 43 67.59 -14.11 -11.47
N CYS A 44 67.68 -12.87 -10.92
CA CYS A 44 68.39 -12.60 -9.64
C CYS A 44 68.46 -11.14 -9.12
N ARG A 45 68.36 -11.03 -7.78
CA ARG A 45 69.04 -10.09 -6.83
C ARG A 45 68.65 -8.60 -6.72
N ALA A 46 67.86 -8.38 -5.66
CA ALA A 46 67.47 -7.17 -4.96
C ALA A 46 68.57 -6.24 -4.37
N ALA A 47 68.14 -5.02 -3.99
CA ALA A 47 68.66 -4.17 -2.90
C ALA A 47 67.49 -3.39 -2.22
N ARG A 48 67.68 -2.80 -1.03
CA ARG A 48 66.61 -2.19 -0.17
C ARG A 48 66.94 -0.76 0.31
N ALA A 49 65.90 0.08 0.48
CA ALA A 49 65.66 1.05 1.58
C ALA A 49 64.32 1.80 1.28
N GLU A 50 63.21 1.62 1.99
CA GLU A 50 62.86 2.00 3.39
C GLU A 50 62.93 3.52 3.68
N TRP A 51 61.75 4.16 3.78
CA TRP A 51 61.53 5.49 4.36
C TRP A 51 60.20 5.52 5.14
N CYS A 52 60.20 6.06 6.36
CA CYS A 52 59.02 6.25 7.22
C CYS A 52 59.38 7.14 8.43
N PRO A 53 58.57 8.17 8.77
CA PRO A 53 58.65 8.82 10.07
C PRO A 53 57.33 8.77 10.88
N ARG A 54 57.46 8.92 12.21
CA ARG A 54 56.37 8.91 13.20
C ARG A 54 55.86 10.32 13.53
N ALA A 55 54.70 10.40 14.18
CA ALA A 55 54.26 11.62 14.90
C ALA A 55 55.20 11.97 16.07
N PRO A 56 55.20 13.24 16.53
CA PRO A 56 54.81 13.46 17.93
C PRO A 56 54.05 14.77 18.25
N SER A 57 53.08 14.64 19.16
CA SER A 57 52.87 15.42 20.40
C SER A 57 52.94 16.97 20.50
N ALA A 58 51.96 17.49 21.26
CA ALA A 58 52.07 18.49 22.36
C ALA A 58 51.59 19.94 22.14
N LEU A 59 51.03 20.50 23.24
CA LEU A 59 50.66 21.90 23.42
C LEU A 59 51.91 22.79 23.66
N PRO A 60 51.72 24.12 23.60
CA PRO A 60 51.88 24.86 24.85
C PRO A 60 50.75 25.86 25.14
N SER A 61 50.64 26.28 26.40
CA SER A 61 49.88 27.45 26.82
C SER A 61 50.73 28.34 27.73
N ARG A 62 50.59 29.67 27.63
CA ARG A 62 50.97 30.63 28.68
C ARG A 62 50.36 32.01 28.43
N ARG A 63 50.35 32.84 29.49
CA ARG A 63 49.62 34.12 29.57
C ARG A 63 50.48 35.30 29.11
N GLY A 64 49.82 36.32 28.56
CA GLY A 64 50.27 37.72 28.45
C GLY A 64 49.04 38.64 28.54
N SER A 65 49.18 39.89 28.98
CA SER A 65 48.03 40.79 29.22
C SER A 65 48.37 42.27 28.97
N ARG A 66 47.31 43.11 28.94
CA ARG A 66 47.24 44.53 28.49
C ARG A 66 47.20 44.65 26.95
N GLY A 67 46.37 45.50 26.34
CA GLY A 67 45.25 46.29 26.88
C GLY A 67 44.88 47.48 25.99
N LEU A 68 43.59 47.84 25.92
CA LEU A 68 43.01 48.94 25.11
C LEU A 68 43.09 48.69 23.58
N ASP A 69 42.25 49.23 22.70
CA ASP A 69 41.34 50.39 22.84
C ASP A 69 39.90 50.20 22.32
N SER A 70 39.06 51.21 22.58
CA SER A 70 37.60 51.28 22.37
C SER A 70 37.10 51.49 20.93
N CYS A 71 35.86 51.07 20.64
CA CYS A 71 34.78 52.00 20.22
C CYS A 71 33.39 51.32 20.04
N SER A 72 32.37 51.82 20.75
CA SER A 72 30.93 51.59 20.50
C SER A 72 30.08 52.72 21.10
N PRO A 73 29.12 53.31 20.35
CA PRO A 73 27.89 53.90 20.89
C PRO A 73 26.77 52.82 20.91
N ALA A 74 25.94 52.57 21.93
CA ALA A 74 25.48 53.32 23.11
C ALA A 74 24.67 54.59 22.77
N LEU A 75 23.55 54.94 23.43
CA LEU A 75 22.58 54.20 24.28
C LEU A 75 21.42 55.16 24.62
N ALA A 76 20.17 54.68 24.77
CA ALA A 76 19.17 55.33 25.65
C ALA A 76 17.93 54.45 25.93
N ARG A 77 17.54 54.35 27.21
CA ARG A 77 16.22 53.90 27.69
C ARG A 77 15.83 54.77 28.90
N THR A 78 14.60 55.26 28.98
CA THR A 78 13.92 55.77 30.20
C THR A 78 12.47 56.15 29.86
N THR A 79 11.44 56.12 30.72
CA THR A 79 11.02 55.13 31.76
C THR A 79 9.57 55.46 32.21
N ALA A 80 8.88 54.46 32.80
CA ALA A 80 7.73 54.60 33.73
C ALA A 80 6.31 54.98 33.22
N GLN A 81 5.32 54.48 33.99
CA GLN A 81 3.87 54.80 34.02
C GLN A 81 3.61 55.81 35.19
N PRO A 82 2.38 56.24 35.62
CA PRO A 82 1.03 55.69 35.32
C PRO A 82 -0.22 56.65 35.31
N SER A 83 -1.39 56.04 35.04
CA SER A 83 -2.70 56.29 35.68
C SER A 83 -3.76 57.29 35.14
N LEU A 84 -5.00 56.76 35.02
CA LEU A 84 -6.33 57.28 35.45
C LEU A 84 -7.07 58.49 34.79
N ARG A 85 -8.36 58.19 34.47
CA ARG A 85 -9.61 59.00 34.57
C ARG A 85 -9.98 60.10 33.53
N GLY A 86 -10.86 59.70 32.60
CA GLY A 86 -12.16 60.38 32.31
C GLY A 86 -12.19 61.57 31.33
N ALA A 87 -13.36 62.11 30.93
CA ALA A 87 -14.74 61.59 30.97
C ALA A 87 -15.74 62.50 30.18
N ARG A 88 -16.79 61.91 29.54
CA ARG A 88 -18.00 62.59 28.96
C ARG A 88 -17.71 63.46 27.71
N ARG A 89 -18.64 63.88 26.82
CA ARG A 89 -20.10 63.70 26.56
C ARG A 89 -20.32 63.95 25.02
N ALA A 90 -21.46 63.80 24.33
CA ALA A 90 -22.86 63.42 24.61
C ALA A 90 -23.45 62.70 23.34
N ALA A 91 -24.50 61.87 23.39
CA ALA A 91 -25.96 62.15 23.34
C ALA A 91 -26.49 62.76 22.01
N GLY A 92 -27.63 62.32 21.45
CA GLY A 92 -28.61 61.28 21.85
C GLY A 92 -29.37 60.74 20.62
N ARG A 93 -30.60 60.21 20.62
CA ARG A 93 -31.67 59.85 21.60
C ARG A 93 -32.69 58.96 20.78
N SER A 94 -33.61 58.14 21.30
CA SER A 94 -34.02 57.73 22.66
C SER A 94 -35.13 56.65 22.61
N ARG A 95 -35.35 55.94 23.75
CA ARG A 95 -36.59 55.22 24.17
C ARG A 95 -36.92 53.88 23.47
N ASP A 96 -37.56 52.89 24.12
CA ASP A 96 -38.08 52.80 25.51
C ASP A 96 -37.84 51.41 26.19
N ARG A 97 -38.40 51.20 27.40
CA ARG A 97 -38.15 50.11 28.39
C ARG A 97 -39.47 49.76 29.13
N PRO A 98 -39.55 48.82 30.12
CA PRO A 98 -38.70 47.67 30.48
C PRO A 98 -39.51 46.36 30.77
N GLY A 99 -38.87 45.31 31.31
CA GLY A 99 -39.49 44.18 32.02
C GLY A 99 -38.44 43.33 32.76
N ALA A 100 -38.72 42.83 33.97
CA ALA A 100 -37.73 42.15 34.85
C ALA A 100 -38.36 41.21 35.90
N ASP A 101 -37.48 40.61 36.72
CA ASP A 101 -37.69 39.85 37.99
C ASP A 101 -38.00 38.33 37.93
N ALA A 102 -37.77 37.65 39.06
CA ALA A 102 -37.57 36.19 39.15
C ALA A 102 -37.85 35.59 40.56
N THR A 103 -38.25 34.30 40.60
CA THR A 103 -38.25 33.36 41.77
C THR A 103 -39.19 33.69 42.97
N PRO A 104 -39.40 32.81 43.99
CA PRO A 104 -39.32 31.33 44.09
C PRO A 104 -40.53 30.63 44.82
N GLY A 105 -40.53 29.29 44.88
CA GLY A 105 -41.20 28.45 45.91
C GLY A 105 -42.41 27.58 45.46
N ALA A 106 -42.92 26.57 46.20
CA ALA A 106 -42.35 25.72 47.27
C ALA A 106 -43.32 24.55 47.66
N GLY A 107 -42.82 23.32 47.87
CA GLY A 107 -43.49 22.22 48.62
C GLY A 107 -44.65 21.44 47.95
N THR A 108 -45.06 20.24 48.38
CA THR A 108 -44.53 19.24 49.36
C THR A 108 -44.97 17.80 48.99
N GLY A 109 -44.26 16.76 49.45
CA GLY A 109 -44.68 15.34 49.29
C GLY A 109 -43.72 14.33 49.92
N PHE A 110 -44.22 13.46 50.81
CA PHE A 110 -43.43 12.51 51.64
C PHE A 110 -43.12 11.17 50.94
N ASN A 111 -41.91 10.61 51.14
CA ASN A 111 -41.73 9.45 52.03
C ASN A 111 -40.25 9.05 52.28
N VAL A 112 -40.04 8.10 53.21
CA VAL A 112 -38.76 7.64 53.81
C VAL A 112 -38.73 6.10 53.67
N ALA A 113 -37.61 5.35 53.55
CA ALA A 113 -36.21 5.50 54.01
C ALA A 113 -35.19 5.07 52.91
N SER A 114 -33.89 4.83 53.12
CA SER A 114 -33.03 4.72 54.32
C SER A 114 -31.54 5.00 54.02
N SER A 115 -30.80 5.54 55.00
CA SER A 115 -29.32 5.46 55.20
C SER A 115 -28.39 5.58 53.96
N ARG A 116 -27.70 6.71 53.76
CA ARG A 116 -26.41 7.12 54.40
C ARG A 116 -25.20 6.28 53.93
N GLU A 117 -24.23 6.87 53.21
CA GLU A 117 -23.14 7.78 53.67
C GLU A 117 -21.99 7.02 54.40
N SER A 118 -20.69 7.27 54.19
CA SER A 118 -19.99 8.19 53.28
C SER A 118 -18.45 7.95 53.26
N GLY A 119 -17.77 8.26 52.14
CA GLY A 119 -16.30 8.40 52.07
C GLY A 119 -15.48 7.10 51.97
N THR A 120 -14.17 7.10 51.66
CA THR A 120 -13.22 8.19 51.33
C THR A 120 -12.11 7.71 50.36
N ASN A 121 -11.31 8.64 49.81
CA ASN A 121 -10.17 8.41 48.90
C ASN A 121 -9.17 7.32 49.31
N PHE A 122 -8.81 6.46 48.36
CA PHE A 122 -7.46 5.94 48.02
C PHE A 122 -7.51 5.59 46.51
N GLY A 123 -6.49 5.66 45.66
CA GLY A 123 -5.08 5.24 45.79
C GLY A 123 -4.81 4.26 44.62
N PRO A 124 -3.72 4.37 43.84
CA PRO A 124 -3.59 3.60 42.60
C PRO A 124 -3.29 2.11 42.87
N LEU A 125 -4.12 1.22 42.31
CA LEU A 125 -4.03 -0.22 42.53
C LEU A 125 -3.14 -0.89 41.47
N PHE A 126 -1.90 -1.19 41.85
CA PHE A 126 -0.98 -2.03 41.08
C PHE A 126 -1.56 -3.44 40.88
N VAL A 127 -1.66 -3.90 39.64
CA VAL A 127 -1.88 -5.32 39.33
C VAL A 127 -0.57 -6.06 39.50
N ARG A 128 -0.50 -6.99 40.46
CA ARG A 128 0.70 -7.81 40.72
C ARG A 128 0.91 -8.87 39.63
N SER A 129 1.95 -8.69 38.82
CA SER A 129 2.55 -9.77 38.03
C SER A 129 3.00 -10.91 38.94
N HIS A 130 2.57 -12.14 38.66
CA HIS A 130 3.16 -13.33 39.29
C HIS A 130 4.45 -13.70 38.56
N VAL A 131 5.58 -13.33 39.13
CA VAL A 131 6.90 -13.82 38.70
C VAL A 131 7.14 -15.17 39.36
N ILE A 132 7.17 -16.25 38.58
CA ILE A 132 7.74 -17.52 39.01
C ILE A 132 9.21 -17.51 38.60
N GLY A 133 10.09 -17.26 39.56
CA GLY A 133 11.53 -17.49 39.37
C GLY A 133 11.85 -18.97 39.58
N VAL A 134 12.53 -19.57 38.61
CA VAL A 134 13.29 -20.81 38.81
C VAL A 134 14.73 -20.53 38.38
N THR A 135 15.69 -20.87 39.22
CA THR A 135 17.09 -20.47 39.08
C THR A 135 17.99 -21.64 38.70
N ASP A 136 18.83 -21.36 37.70
CA ASP A 136 20.18 -21.91 37.49
C ASP A 136 20.34 -23.34 36.91
N ARG A 137 21.40 -23.47 36.09
CA ARG A 137 22.04 -24.70 35.54
C ARG A 137 21.30 -25.51 34.46
N ASP A 138 21.98 -26.14 33.50
CA ASP A 138 23.44 -26.29 33.24
C ASP A 138 23.87 -25.73 31.86
N GLU A 139 25.18 -25.49 31.69
CA GLU A 139 25.78 -25.06 30.42
C GLU A 139 26.01 -26.21 29.43
N CYS A 140 25.94 -25.91 28.12
CA CYS A 140 26.65 -26.69 27.09
C CYS A 140 26.90 -25.86 25.81
N ARG A 141 28.12 -25.34 25.66
CA ARG A 141 28.65 -24.79 24.40
C ARG A 141 29.48 -25.87 23.66
N PRO A 142 29.33 -26.02 22.34
CA PRO A 142 30.36 -26.60 21.49
C PRO A 142 31.17 -25.51 20.79
N SER A 143 32.49 -25.57 20.89
CA SER A 143 33.43 -24.71 20.15
C SER A 143 34.14 -25.48 19.04
N SER A 144 34.22 -24.89 17.85
CA SER A 144 35.28 -25.02 16.83
C SER A 144 35.87 -26.39 16.45
N SER A 145 36.09 -26.55 15.13
CA SER A 145 36.99 -27.49 14.43
C SER A 145 36.39 -28.78 13.85
N SER A 146 37.10 -29.32 12.86
CA SER A 146 36.65 -30.28 11.84
C SER A 146 36.76 -31.75 12.29
N HIS A 147 35.85 -32.65 11.89
CA HIS A 147 35.91 -33.28 10.56
C HIS A 147 34.69 -34.14 10.20
N ARG A 148 34.48 -34.32 8.88
CA ARG A 148 33.82 -35.43 8.15
C ARG A 148 32.42 -35.87 8.60
N ALA A 149 31.46 -35.69 7.68
CA ALA A 149 30.14 -36.29 7.80
C ALA A 149 30.18 -37.81 7.53
N THR A 150 29.80 -38.64 8.52
CA THR A 150 29.05 -39.91 8.36
C THR A 150 28.61 -40.50 9.73
N ASP A 151 27.98 -39.75 10.65
CA ASP A 151 27.34 -40.39 11.83
C ASP A 151 26.19 -39.62 12.54
N LEU A 152 25.31 -38.95 11.79
CA LEU A 152 24.10 -38.29 12.33
C LEU A 152 22.78 -38.96 11.90
N LEU A 153 22.76 -40.29 11.80
CA LEU A 153 21.59 -41.08 11.38
C LEU A 153 21.07 -42.10 12.42
N ARG A 154 21.55 -42.06 13.68
CA ARG A 154 21.18 -43.05 14.71
C ARG A 154 20.65 -42.55 16.06
N CYS A 155 20.66 -41.24 16.36
CA CYS A 155 20.22 -40.71 17.67
C CYS A 155 18.84 -40.01 17.69
N CYS A 156 18.06 -40.05 16.60
CA CYS A 156 16.73 -39.41 16.52
C CYS A 156 15.62 -40.38 16.08
N ARG A 157 15.45 -41.47 16.83
CA ARG A 157 14.22 -42.29 16.84
C ARG A 157 13.92 -42.75 18.28
N VAL A 158 12.65 -43.08 18.56
CA VAL A 158 12.14 -43.54 19.87
C VAL A 158 11.98 -42.43 20.94
N ARG A 159 11.35 -41.32 20.53
CA ARG A 159 10.30 -40.64 21.33
C ARG A 159 9.31 -39.96 20.36
N ASP A 160 8.16 -39.53 20.90
CA ASP A 160 7.13 -38.72 20.22
C ASP A 160 6.40 -39.27 18.97
N LEU A 161 6.34 -40.59 18.80
CA LEU A 161 5.27 -41.24 18.01
C LEU A 161 4.11 -41.80 18.87
N ALA A 162 4.06 -41.45 20.17
CA ALA A 162 3.11 -42.01 21.13
C ALA A 162 1.83 -41.18 21.33
N HIS A 163 1.90 -39.85 21.29
CA HIS A 163 0.75 -38.99 21.61
C HIS A 163 -0.25 -38.81 20.45
N ALA A 164 0.19 -38.91 19.18
CA ALA A 164 -0.66 -38.65 18.02
C ALA A 164 -1.78 -39.69 17.79
N LEU A 165 -1.68 -40.90 18.37
CA LEU A 165 -2.61 -42.01 18.12
C LEU A 165 -3.78 -42.13 19.12
N LEU A 166 -3.79 -41.34 20.19
CA LEU A 166 -4.78 -41.52 21.27
C LEU A 166 -6.12 -40.81 20.99
N HIS A 167 -6.12 -39.61 20.41
CA HIS A 167 -7.35 -38.82 20.22
C HIS A 167 -8.25 -39.32 19.07
N PHE A 168 -7.70 -40.01 18.05
CA PHE A 168 -8.48 -40.44 16.89
C PHE A 168 -9.38 -41.68 17.14
N ARG A 169 -9.30 -42.32 18.32
CA ARG A 169 -10.04 -43.55 18.64
C ARG A 169 -11.31 -43.37 19.48
N LEU A 170 -11.60 -42.18 20.00
CA LEU A 170 -12.79 -41.93 20.83
C LEU A 170 -14.03 -41.45 20.03
N GLY A 171 -13.86 -40.67 18.96
CA GLY A 171 -14.97 -40.07 18.22
C GLY A 171 -15.92 -41.03 17.48
N ARG A 172 -15.53 -42.30 17.24
CA ARG A 172 -16.32 -43.25 16.43
C ARG A 172 -17.19 -44.24 17.23
N ARG A 173 -17.26 -44.16 18.56
CA ARG A 173 -18.01 -45.13 19.40
C ARG A 173 -19.43 -44.73 19.79
N TYR A 174 -19.88 -43.49 19.54
CA TYR A 174 -21.25 -43.05 19.90
C TYR A 174 -22.32 -43.31 18.83
N ALA A 175 -21.94 -43.55 17.57
CA ALA A 175 -22.88 -43.64 16.43
C ALA A 175 -23.41 -45.05 16.11
N ARG A 176 -23.17 -46.06 16.95
CA ARG A 176 -23.59 -47.48 16.70
C ARG A 176 -24.16 -48.20 17.93
N ARG A 177 -25.02 -47.51 18.70
CA ARG A 177 -25.84 -48.11 19.79
C ARG A 177 -27.31 -47.63 19.78
N ALA A 178 -27.94 -47.65 18.61
CA ALA A 178 -29.36 -47.33 18.43
C ALA A 178 -30.06 -48.30 17.46
N SER A 179 -29.75 -49.60 17.55
CA SER A 179 -30.37 -50.65 16.73
C SER A 179 -30.31 -52.01 17.44
N GLN A 180 -31.38 -52.79 17.30
CA GLN A 180 -31.51 -54.20 17.73
C GLN A 180 -31.32 -54.51 19.23
N ARG A 181 -32.36 -54.30 20.07
CA ARG A 181 -32.57 -55.14 21.27
C ARG A 181 -34.00 -55.23 21.83
N VAL A 182 -34.96 -55.67 21.01
CA VAL A 182 -36.15 -56.42 21.49
C VAL A 182 -36.42 -57.56 20.52
N ARG A 183 -36.37 -58.82 20.98
CA ARG A 183 -36.80 -60.00 20.20
C ARG A 183 -37.18 -61.16 21.12
N ARG A 184 -38.46 -61.20 21.51
CA ARG A 184 -39.23 -62.25 22.22
C ARG A 184 -40.69 -61.73 22.23
N GLN A 185 -41.76 -62.53 22.14
CA GLN A 185 -41.91 -63.99 22.06
C GLN A 185 -43.32 -64.29 21.48
N VAL A 186 -43.64 -65.55 21.13
CA VAL A 186 -45.00 -66.02 20.71
C VAL A 186 -45.46 -65.49 19.31
N GLY A 187 -46.25 -66.19 18.49
CA GLY A 187 -46.68 -67.59 18.49
C GLY A 187 -48.19 -67.77 18.19
N SER A 188 -48.53 -68.46 17.08
CA SER A 188 -49.91 -68.75 16.64
C SER A 188 -50.77 -67.54 16.20
N GLY A 189 -51.84 -67.80 15.44
CA GLY A 189 -52.88 -66.82 15.04
C GLY A 189 -53.16 -66.72 13.54
N ARG A 190 -54.41 -67.01 13.13
CA ARG A 190 -54.92 -66.87 11.74
C ARG A 190 -56.05 -65.81 11.72
N MET A 191 -56.39 -65.30 10.53
CA MET A 191 -57.63 -64.56 10.18
C MET A 191 -57.80 -63.08 10.60
N THR A 192 -57.62 -62.20 9.60
CA THR A 192 -58.59 -61.21 9.09
C THR A 192 -59.46 -60.35 10.03
N LYS A 193 -59.33 -59.01 9.90
CA LYS A 193 -60.41 -58.11 9.43
C LYS A 193 -59.84 -56.72 9.01
N PRO A 194 -60.53 -55.93 8.17
CA PRO A 194 -59.98 -54.71 7.57
C PRO A 194 -60.24 -53.43 8.39
N SER A 195 -59.46 -52.38 8.15
CA SER A 195 -59.73 -51.02 8.64
C SER A 195 -59.46 -49.97 7.55
N ARG A 196 -60.11 -48.80 7.66
CA ARG A 196 -60.28 -47.82 6.59
C ARG A 196 -58.99 -47.06 6.26
N ARG A 197 -58.70 -46.85 4.97
CA ARG A 197 -57.65 -45.93 4.51
C ARG A 197 -58.07 -44.48 4.76
N THR A 198 -57.55 -43.86 5.82
CA THR A 198 -57.47 -42.40 5.91
C THR A 198 -56.25 -41.90 5.14
N THR A 199 -56.45 -40.95 4.22
CA THR A 199 -55.36 -40.27 3.51
C THR A 199 -54.62 -39.37 4.50
N LYS A 200 -53.38 -39.74 4.84
CA LYS A 200 -52.62 -39.06 5.91
C LYS A 200 -52.23 -37.64 5.47
N PRO A 201 -52.46 -36.60 6.29
CA PRO A 201 -52.26 -35.19 5.90
C PRO A 201 -50.81 -34.86 5.49
N LYS A 202 -49.83 -35.67 5.90
CA LYS A 202 -48.43 -35.58 5.44
C LYS A 202 -48.30 -35.61 3.92
N VAL A 203 -49.14 -36.36 3.20
CA VAL A 203 -49.08 -36.41 1.72
C VAL A 203 -49.48 -35.07 1.10
N LEU A 204 -50.52 -34.43 1.63
CA LEU A 204 -50.99 -33.12 1.15
C LEU A 204 -49.93 -32.03 1.41
N VAL A 205 -49.29 -32.05 2.59
CA VAL A 205 -48.18 -31.12 2.90
C VAL A 205 -47.01 -31.34 1.95
N THR A 206 -46.59 -32.57 1.66
CA THR A 206 -45.52 -32.84 0.69
C THR A 206 -45.87 -32.33 -0.72
N ILE A 207 -47.12 -32.49 -1.16
CA ILE A 207 -47.58 -31.97 -2.46
C ILE A 207 -47.56 -30.44 -2.49
N ILE A 208 -48.02 -29.77 -1.43
CA ILE A 208 -47.98 -28.29 -1.34
C ILE A 208 -46.54 -27.78 -1.33
N VAL A 209 -45.63 -28.40 -0.56
CA VAL A 209 -44.21 -28.03 -0.56
C VAL A 209 -43.57 -28.27 -1.92
N ALA A 210 -43.85 -29.41 -2.57
CA ALA A 210 -43.34 -29.69 -3.92
C ALA A 210 -43.87 -28.69 -4.96
N ALA A 211 -45.15 -28.30 -4.87
CA ALA A 211 -45.74 -27.30 -5.75
C ALA A 211 -45.16 -25.89 -5.52
N LEU A 212 -44.90 -25.50 -4.28
CA LEU A 212 -44.24 -24.23 -3.95
C LEU A 212 -42.78 -24.19 -4.43
N VAL A 213 -42.04 -25.31 -4.27
CA VAL A 213 -40.67 -25.44 -4.81
C VAL A 213 -40.69 -25.42 -6.34
N ALA A 214 -41.60 -26.13 -6.99
CA ALA A 214 -41.75 -26.10 -8.45
C ALA A 214 -42.12 -24.70 -8.96
N ALA A 215 -43.01 -23.97 -8.27
CA ALA A 215 -43.37 -22.59 -8.62
C ALA A 215 -42.21 -21.60 -8.40
N ALA A 216 -41.35 -21.82 -7.40
CA ALA A 216 -40.13 -21.05 -7.20
C ALA A 216 -39.09 -21.32 -8.30
N VAL A 217 -38.88 -22.59 -8.67
CA VAL A 217 -37.97 -22.98 -9.76
C VAL A 217 -38.47 -22.47 -11.13
N ALA A 218 -39.78 -22.57 -11.41
CA ALA A 218 -40.37 -22.03 -12.63
C ALA A 218 -40.24 -20.49 -12.71
N ARG A 219 -40.37 -19.78 -11.58
CA ARG A 219 -40.11 -18.33 -11.50
C ARG A 219 -38.64 -17.98 -11.75
N ALA A 220 -37.70 -18.84 -11.36
CA ALA A 220 -36.27 -18.66 -11.65
C ALA A 220 -35.92 -18.87 -13.15
N GLN A 221 -36.81 -19.48 -13.93
CA GLN A 221 -36.59 -19.78 -15.36
C GLN A 221 -37.16 -18.72 -16.33
N LEU A 222 -37.88 -17.71 -15.82
CA LEU A 222 -38.42 -16.59 -16.62
C LEU A 222 -37.62 -15.29 -16.47
N VAL A 223 -36.57 -15.29 -15.65
CA VAL A 223 -35.60 -14.20 -15.61
C VAL A 223 -34.51 -14.55 -16.62
N PRO A 224 -34.34 -13.81 -17.74
CA PRO A 224 -33.16 -14.00 -18.58
C PRO A 224 -31.91 -13.72 -17.72
N PRO A 225 -30.81 -14.48 -17.87
CA PRO A 225 -29.64 -14.28 -17.03
C PRO A 225 -29.21 -12.82 -17.12
N SER A 226 -29.29 -12.11 -15.99
CA SER A 226 -29.00 -10.68 -15.93
C SER A 226 -27.52 -10.49 -16.23
N SER A 227 -27.21 -10.24 -17.51
CA SER A 227 -25.86 -10.02 -18.00
C SER A 227 -25.24 -8.91 -17.18
N LEU A 228 -24.28 -9.26 -16.33
CA LEU A 228 -23.53 -8.30 -15.53
C LEU A 228 -22.98 -7.21 -16.45
N ALA A 229 -22.86 -6.00 -15.92
CA ALA A 229 -22.26 -4.90 -16.67
C ALA A 229 -20.92 -5.32 -17.30
N ARG A 230 -20.68 -4.85 -18.52
CA ARG A 230 -19.43 -5.09 -19.24
C ARG A 230 -18.47 -3.94 -18.92
N ASP A 231 -17.28 -4.27 -18.43
CA ASP A 231 -16.19 -3.30 -18.41
C ASP A 231 -15.80 -2.94 -19.87
N PRO A 232 -15.88 -1.67 -20.29
CA PRO A 232 -15.39 -1.25 -21.61
C PRO A 232 -13.86 -1.30 -21.72
N GLY A 233 -13.13 -1.49 -20.61
CA GLY A 233 -11.68 -1.44 -20.55
C GLY A 233 -11.17 -0.03 -20.20
N ALA A 234 -9.86 0.16 -20.23
CA ALA A 234 -9.25 1.45 -19.94
C ALA A 234 -9.63 2.51 -20.99
N ARG A 235 -9.97 3.72 -20.53
CA ARG A 235 -10.33 4.86 -21.38
C ARG A 235 -9.13 5.28 -22.24
N GLY A 236 -9.25 5.19 -23.55
CA GLY A 236 -8.23 5.69 -24.49
C GLY A 236 -8.16 7.22 -24.55
N GLY A 237 -7.34 7.74 -25.46
CA GLY A 237 -7.09 9.18 -25.62
C GLY A 237 -5.87 9.66 -24.83
N ALA A 238 -5.78 10.96 -24.59
CA ALA A 238 -4.72 11.57 -23.79
C ALA A 238 -4.80 11.13 -22.31
N ALA A 239 -3.69 11.22 -21.58
CA ALA A 239 -3.60 10.82 -20.18
C ALA A 239 -4.45 11.69 -19.23
N GLY A 240 -4.58 12.98 -19.52
CA GLY A 240 -5.26 13.95 -18.64
C GLY A 240 -4.64 14.00 -17.23
N ALA A 241 -3.36 13.64 -17.11
CA ALA A 241 -2.62 13.43 -15.87
C ALA A 241 -1.12 13.49 -16.19
N GLY A 242 -0.27 13.73 -15.18
CA GLY A 242 1.17 13.96 -15.34
C GLY A 242 1.57 15.43 -15.28
N ASP A 243 0.60 16.33 -15.46
CA ASP A 243 0.77 17.78 -15.38
C ASP A 243 0.96 18.30 -13.93
N PRO A 244 1.65 19.43 -13.73
CA PRO A 244 1.68 20.12 -12.45
C PRO A 244 0.33 20.76 -12.09
N LEU A 245 0.13 21.05 -10.80
CA LEU A 245 -1.00 21.81 -10.29
C LEU A 245 -1.06 23.22 -10.91
N ILE A 246 -2.27 23.70 -11.16
CA ILE A 246 -2.51 25.06 -11.63
C ILE A 246 -2.27 26.04 -10.47
N GLY A 247 -1.50 27.10 -10.72
CA GLY A 247 -1.27 28.18 -9.75
C GLY A 247 -0.02 28.02 -8.88
N LEU A 248 0.88 27.10 -9.22
CA LEU A 248 2.24 27.07 -8.65
C LEU A 248 3.01 28.34 -9.05
N THR A 249 3.87 28.83 -8.15
CA THR A 249 4.88 29.85 -8.46
C THR A 249 6.00 29.27 -9.33
N THR A 250 6.80 30.14 -9.96
CA THR A 250 7.97 29.75 -10.76
C THR A 250 8.96 28.88 -9.97
N GLY A 251 9.11 29.11 -8.66
CA GLY A 251 9.97 28.31 -7.79
C GLY A 251 9.39 26.91 -7.53
N GLU A 252 8.11 26.82 -7.17
CA GLU A 252 7.43 25.54 -6.95
C GLU A 252 7.38 24.69 -8.23
N LEU A 253 7.18 25.32 -9.40
CA LEU A 253 7.24 24.65 -10.69
C LEU A 253 8.64 24.09 -11.01
N ALA A 254 9.72 24.82 -10.68
CA ALA A 254 11.08 24.32 -10.85
C ALA A 254 11.39 23.12 -9.92
N PHE A 255 10.85 23.12 -8.70
CA PHE A 255 10.92 21.94 -7.82
C PHE A 255 10.07 20.76 -8.31
N PHE A 256 8.90 21.01 -8.92
CA PHE A 256 8.13 19.95 -9.58
C PHE A 256 8.90 19.33 -10.76
N GLN A 257 9.56 20.16 -11.57
CA GLN A 257 10.32 19.73 -12.75
C GLN A 257 11.56 18.92 -12.37
N ALA A 258 12.43 19.45 -11.49
CA ALA A 258 13.57 18.69 -10.97
C ALA A 258 13.13 17.41 -10.21
N GLY A 259 11.94 17.44 -9.61
CA GLY A 259 11.27 16.28 -9.03
C GLY A 259 10.85 15.24 -10.08
N GLN A 260 10.23 15.67 -11.17
CA GLN A 260 9.76 14.82 -12.26
C GLN A 260 10.93 14.18 -13.01
N ASP A 261 11.98 14.95 -13.30
CA ASP A 261 13.20 14.49 -13.95
C ASP A 261 13.84 13.35 -13.15
N GLN A 262 14.16 13.59 -11.86
CA GLN A 262 14.71 12.56 -10.97
C GLN A 262 13.76 11.36 -10.81
N PHE A 263 12.45 11.59 -10.73
CA PHE A 263 11.47 10.50 -10.63
C PHE A 263 11.45 9.61 -11.89
N THR A 264 11.86 10.12 -13.05
CA THR A 264 12.03 9.33 -14.29
C THR A 264 13.43 8.77 -14.51
N GLU A 265 14.42 9.18 -13.70
CA GLU A 265 15.81 8.74 -13.84
C GLU A 265 15.96 7.24 -13.60
N VAL A 266 17.05 6.66 -14.11
CA VAL A 266 17.34 5.23 -14.06
C VAL A 266 18.54 5.01 -13.16
N GLU A 267 18.28 4.59 -11.93
CA GLU A 267 19.30 4.52 -10.88
C GLU A 267 20.29 3.37 -11.15
N GLY A 268 21.56 3.75 -11.30
CA GLY A 268 22.70 2.85 -11.47
C GLY A 268 23.45 2.54 -10.17
N LEU A 269 24.38 1.59 -10.25
CA LEU A 269 25.26 1.23 -9.13
C LEU A 269 26.14 2.42 -8.65
N SER A 270 26.45 3.36 -9.54
CA SER A 270 27.26 4.56 -9.26
C SER A 270 26.50 5.67 -8.54
N VAL A 271 25.17 5.75 -8.72
CA VAL A 271 24.30 6.73 -8.04
C VAL A 271 23.70 6.18 -6.76
N GLY A 272 23.59 4.86 -6.61
CA GLY A 272 23.35 4.21 -5.31
C GLY A 272 22.31 3.11 -5.30
N LEU A 273 21.91 2.55 -6.46
CA LEU A 273 21.03 1.39 -6.53
C LEU A 273 21.52 0.29 -5.57
N GLY A 274 20.71 -0.01 -4.56
CA GLY A 274 21.14 -0.83 -3.44
C GLY A 274 21.27 -2.31 -3.80
N PRO A 275 21.76 -3.14 -2.87
CA PRO A 275 22.06 -4.55 -3.13
C PRO A 275 20.87 -5.37 -3.61
N ARG A 276 19.66 -4.90 -3.29
CA ARG A 276 18.35 -5.54 -3.49
C ARG A 276 17.34 -4.49 -3.95
N PHE A 277 16.55 -4.79 -4.99
CA PHE A 277 15.60 -3.85 -5.60
C PHE A 277 14.45 -4.57 -6.34
N ASN A 278 13.30 -3.88 -6.47
CA ASN A 278 12.13 -4.32 -7.23
C ASN A 278 12.07 -3.72 -8.64
N LEU A 279 12.67 -2.53 -8.84
CA LEU A 279 12.96 -1.89 -10.12
C LEU A 279 14.04 -0.81 -9.93
N ASP A 280 14.68 -0.36 -11.02
CA ASP A 280 15.71 0.69 -10.98
C ASP A 280 15.23 2.07 -11.49
N SER A 281 13.93 2.36 -11.38
CA SER A 281 13.37 3.70 -11.61
C SER A 281 11.97 3.84 -10.98
N CYS A 282 11.69 4.97 -10.31
CA CYS A 282 10.33 5.29 -9.84
C CYS A 282 9.34 5.41 -11.00
N GLY A 283 9.72 6.10 -12.09
CA GLY A 283 8.92 6.27 -13.29
C GLY A 283 8.60 4.94 -13.99
N GLY A 284 9.54 3.99 -13.95
CA GLY A 284 9.28 2.61 -14.39
C GLY A 284 8.11 1.95 -13.64
N CYS A 285 8.01 2.17 -12.33
CA CYS A 285 6.90 1.68 -11.50
C CYS A 285 5.59 2.47 -11.66
N HIS A 286 5.69 3.77 -11.91
CA HIS A 286 4.60 4.73 -11.82
C HIS A 286 4.38 5.49 -13.14
N SER A 287 4.05 4.77 -14.22
CA SER A 287 4.01 5.32 -15.59
C SER A 287 2.63 5.29 -16.27
N GLN A 288 1.63 4.59 -15.73
CA GLN A 288 0.28 4.50 -16.35
C GLN A 288 -0.76 5.41 -15.67
N PRO A 289 -1.46 6.30 -16.40
CA PRO A 289 -1.34 6.63 -17.83
C PRO A 289 -0.22 7.65 -18.15
N ALA A 290 0.41 8.21 -17.11
CA ALA A 290 1.54 9.13 -17.20
C ALA A 290 2.45 8.94 -15.97
N VAL A 291 3.58 9.66 -15.93
CA VAL A 291 4.51 9.69 -14.79
C VAL A 291 3.77 10.09 -13.50
N GLY A 292 4.01 9.37 -12.42
CA GLY A 292 3.23 9.44 -11.17
C GLY A 292 2.01 8.50 -11.14
N GLY A 293 1.91 7.61 -12.13
CA GLY A 293 0.84 6.64 -12.29
C GLY A 293 1.02 5.34 -11.51
N THR A 294 0.48 4.26 -12.08
CA THR A 294 0.59 2.87 -11.58
C THR A 294 1.23 1.99 -12.65
N SER A 295 1.15 0.66 -12.51
CA SER A 295 1.84 -0.30 -13.39
C SER A 295 1.52 -0.07 -14.89
N PRO A 296 2.56 0.04 -15.76
CA PRO A 296 2.41 0.11 -17.21
C PRO A 296 1.86 -1.18 -17.83
N ALA A 297 1.42 -1.10 -19.09
CA ALA A 297 0.94 -2.24 -19.87
C ALA A 297 2.03 -3.26 -20.24
N VAL A 298 3.29 -2.83 -20.22
CA VAL A 298 4.48 -3.68 -20.42
C VAL A 298 5.29 -3.64 -19.14
N ASN A 299 5.41 -4.77 -18.44
CA ASN A 299 6.10 -4.81 -17.14
C ASN A 299 7.64 -4.73 -17.33
N PRO A 300 8.32 -3.67 -16.85
CA PRO A 300 9.77 -3.50 -16.97
C PRO A 300 10.57 -4.46 -16.07
N GLN A 301 9.96 -5.07 -15.05
CA GLN A 301 10.62 -6.05 -14.18
C GLN A 301 11.09 -7.31 -14.95
N VAL A 302 10.53 -7.57 -16.13
CA VAL A 302 10.99 -8.66 -17.01
C VAL A 302 12.35 -8.35 -17.62
N ASP A 303 12.63 -7.08 -17.94
CA ASP A 303 13.87 -6.65 -18.60
C ASP A 303 14.95 -6.21 -17.59
N VAL A 304 14.55 -5.70 -16.41
CA VAL A 304 15.51 -5.30 -15.38
C VAL A 304 16.27 -6.49 -14.76
N ALA A 305 15.66 -7.68 -14.74
CA ALA A 305 16.20 -8.85 -14.05
C ALA A 305 17.62 -9.22 -14.51
N THR A 306 17.86 -9.19 -15.83
CA THR A 306 19.15 -9.52 -16.47
C THR A 306 19.86 -8.29 -17.06
N LYS A 307 19.36 -7.09 -16.76
CA LYS A 307 19.94 -5.83 -17.22
C LYS A 307 21.41 -5.74 -16.80
N ASN A 308 22.25 -5.26 -17.71
CA ASN A 308 23.67 -4.99 -17.48
C ASN A 308 24.43 -6.20 -16.89
N GLY A 309 24.04 -7.43 -17.25
CA GLY A 309 24.72 -8.67 -16.83
C GLY A 309 24.30 -9.22 -15.45
N ALA A 310 23.29 -8.63 -14.80
CA ALA A 310 22.75 -9.12 -13.54
C ALA A 310 22.28 -10.58 -13.63
N LEU A 311 22.52 -11.37 -12.57
CA LEU A 311 22.35 -12.82 -12.59
C LEU A 311 20.96 -13.32 -12.13
N ASN A 312 19.93 -12.47 -12.19
CA ASN A 312 18.59 -12.82 -11.70
C ASN A 312 17.77 -13.61 -12.71
N PHE A 313 16.83 -14.39 -12.20
CA PHE A 313 15.73 -14.99 -12.95
C PHE A 313 14.47 -14.12 -12.82
N VAL A 314 13.56 -14.18 -13.80
CA VAL A 314 12.24 -13.54 -13.68
C VAL A 314 11.31 -14.50 -12.90
N PRO A 315 10.79 -14.13 -11.70
CA PRO A 315 9.91 -15.00 -10.92
C PRO A 315 8.62 -15.35 -11.67
N SER A 316 8.05 -16.55 -11.48
CA SER A 316 6.92 -17.04 -12.30
C SER A 316 5.64 -16.20 -12.26
N PHE A 317 5.48 -15.33 -11.26
CA PHE A 317 4.37 -14.37 -11.14
C PHE A 317 4.61 -13.03 -11.84
N VAL A 318 5.85 -12.73 -12.24
CA VAL A 318 6.20 -11.56 -13.05
C VAL A 318 5.99 -11.93 -14.52
N ARG A 319 5.18 -11.13 -15.23
CA ARG A 319 4.87 -11.34 -16.64
C ARG A 319 4.93 -10.01 -17.38
N ARG A 320 5.37 -10.05 -18.64
CA ARG A 320 5.46 -8.85 -19.51
C ARG A 320 4.10 -8.18 -19.74
N ASP A 321 3.02 -8.96 -19.73
CA ASP A 321 1.61 -8.52 -19.86
C ASP A 321 0.87 -8.39 -18.50
N GLY A 322 1.58 -8.56 -17.37
CA GLY A 322 1.02 -8.41 -16.02
C GLY A 322 1.36 -7.06 -15.38
N PRO A 323 0.79 -6.73 -14.22
CA PRO A 323 1.24 -5.59 -13.44
C PRO A 323 2.63 -5.83 -12.85
N ILE A 324 3.32 -4.74 -12.53
CA ILE A 324 4.47 -4.69 -11.61
C ILE A 324 4.08 -5.28 -10.25
N ARG A 325 5.04 -5.99 -9.63
CA ARG A 325 4.87 -6.79 -8.42
C ARG A 325 5.89 -6.36 -7.36
N GLU A 326 5.39 -5.80 -6.26
CA GLU A 326 6.04 -5.78 -4.94
C GLU A 326 5.71 -7.12 -4.28
N ALA A 327 6.70 -7.94 -3.90
CA ALA A 327 6.47 -9.21 -3.22
C ALA A 327 6.68 -9.08 -1.71
N ARG A 328 5.81 -9.72 -0.92
CA ARG A 328 5.97 -9.83 0.54
C ARG A 328 5.77 -11.25 1.02
N PHE A 329 6.54 -11.66 2.02
CA PHE A 329 6.30 -12.92 2.71
C PHE A 329 5.38 -12.71 3.91
N ARG A 330 4.46 -13.64 4.14
CA ARG A 330 3.61 -13.63 5.35
C ARG A 330 4.35 -14.23 6.55
N TYR A 331 5.19 -15.23 6.31
CA TYR A 331 5.96 -15.97 7.30
C TYR A 331 7.43 -16.06 6.90
N ARG A 332 8.32 -16.05 7.90
CA ARG A 332 9.76 -16.16 7.67
C ARG A 332 10.14 -17.55 7.17
N THR A 333 11.11 -17.60 6.27
CA THR A 333 11.61 -18.84 5.64
C THR A 333 12.43 -19.72 6.59
N ASP A 334 12.97 -19.12 7.66
CA ASP A 334 13.66 -19.82 8.77
C ASP A 334 12.70 -20.46 9.79
N GLY A 335 11.38 -20.27 9.63
CA GLY A 335 10.35 -20.75 10.56
C GLY A 335 10.08 -19.81 11.74
N GLY A 336 10.74 -18.66 11.83
CA GLY A 336 10.68 -17.69 12.92
C GLY A 336 9.37 -16.89 13.08
N GLY A 337 8.24 -17.40 12.60
CA GLY A 337 6.93 -16.76 12.72
C GLY A 337 6.56 -15.85 11.54
N LEU A 338 5.90 -14.73 11.82
CA LEU A 338 5.46 -13.76 10.81
C LEU A 338 6.65 -12.94 10.26
N ASP A 339 6.51 -12.49 9.01
CA ASP A 339 7.50 -11.67 8.31
C ASP A 339 6.92 -10.27 8.01
N GLY A 340 6.12 -10.14 6.94
CA GLY A 340 5.42 -8.90 6.57
C GLY A 340 6.26 -7.90 5.77
N GLY A 341 7.57 -8.13 5.64
CA GLY A 341 8.49 -7.29 4.89
C GLY A 341 8.32 -7.39 3.37
N VAL A 342 8.93 -6.46 2.64
CA VAL A 342 9.14 -6.60 1.19
C VAL A 342 10.35 -7.49 0.97
N HIS A 343 10.20 -8.46 0.08
CA HIS A 343 11.28 -9.36 -0.36
C HIS A 343 11.54 -9.07 -1.82
N ASP A 344 12.66 -8.39 -2.07
CA ASP A 344 12.88 -7.68 -3.33
C ASP A 344 13.24 -8.62 -4.46
N LEU A 345 12.65 -8.38 -5.63
CA LEU A 345 12.67 -9.37 -6.71
C LEU A 345 14.07 -9.59 -7.30
N PHE A 346 14.97 -8.62 -7.22
CA PHE A 346 16.25 -8.62 -7.90
C PHE A 346 17.41 -8.19 -6.99
N VAL A 347 18.60 -8.70 -7.30
CA VAL A 347 19.84 -8.40 -6.60
C VAL A 347 20.91 -7.96 -7.60
N ILE A 348 21.86 -7.14 -7.17
CA ILE A 348 22.86 -6.54 -8.06
C ILE A 348 23.97 -7.51 -8.52
N SER A 349 24.05 -8.72 -7.96
CA SER A 349 25.14 -9.68 -8.21
C SER A 349 25.41 -9.91 -9.70
N GLY A 350 26.63 -9.58 -10.13
CA GLY A 350 27.09 -9.67 -11.52
C GLY A 350 26.77 -8.47 -12.42
N ARG A 351 25.94 -7.52 -11.97
CA ARG A 351 25.60 -6.29 -12.73
C ARG A 351 26.84 -5.41 -12.93
N ASP A 352 26.93 -4.79 -14.10
CA ASP A 352 28.02 -3.91 -14.50
C ASP A 352 27.48 -2.76 -15.35
N ASP A 353 27.36 -1.58 -14.75
CA ASP A 353 26.82 -0.37 -15.39
C ASP A 353 27.92 0.39 -16.17
N GLY A 354 29.16 -0.11 -16.15
CA GLY A 354 30.31 0.44 -16.86
C GLY A 354 31.06 1.54 -16.10
N ASP A 355 30.35 2.36 -15.32
CA ASP A 355 30.93 3.32 -14.38
C ASP A 355 31.11 2.73 -12.96
N ALA A 356 30.23 1.82 -12.56
CA ALA A 356 30.32 0.98 -11.36
C ALA A 356 29.86 -0.46 -11.66
N ASN A 357 30.39 -1.44 -10.91
CA ASN A 357 30.05 -2.84 -11.08
C ASN A 357 29.97 -3.60 -9.74
N ALA A 358 29.12 -4.63 -9.73
CA ALA A 358 28.84 -5.50 -8.59
C ALA A 358 29.35 -6.93 -8.83
N ARG A 359 30.43 -7.09 -9.60
CA ARG A 359 31.06 -8.41 -9.88
C ARG A 359 31.64 -9.07 -8.62
N GLY A 360 31.90 -8.30 -7.57
CA GLY A 360 32.31 -8.78 -6.25
C GLY A 360 31.16 -9.10 -5.29
N CYS A 361 29.91 -8.77 -5.66
CA CYS A 361 28.76 -9.05 -4.82
C CYS A 361 28.36 -10.53 -4.92
N SER A 362 27.98 -11.13 -3.77
CA SER A 362 27.70 -12.56 -3.63
C SER A 362 26.28 -12.90 -3.19
N ILE A 363 25.40 -11.89 -3.01
CA ILE A 363 23.98 -12.09 -2.68
C ILE A 363 23.35 -13.01 -3.73
N GLN A 364 22.51 -13.93 -3.27
CA GLN A 364 21.68 -14.77 -4.13
C GLN A 364 20.25 -14.24 -4.12
N GLN A 365 19.62 -14.19 -5.29
CA GLN A 365 18.19 -13.90 -5.43
C GLN A 365 17.37 -14.98 -4.71
N GLU A 366 16.30 -14.59 -4.02
CA GLU A 366 15.36 -15.53 -3.41
C GLU A 366 14.74 -16.44 -4.48
N ASN A 367 14.68 -17.74 -4.20
CA ASN A 367 13.94 -18.69 -5.02
C ASN A 367 12.44 -18.56 -4.74
N PHE A 368 11.84 -17.47 -5.22
CA PHE A 368 10.44 -17.14 -5.01
C PHE A 368 9.47 -18.26 -5.42
N ASP A 369 9.79 -19.01 -6.48
CA ASP A 369 8.94 -20.11 -6.94
C ASP A 369 8.93 -21.29 -5.94
N ALA A 370 10.09 -21.61 -5.33
CA ALA A 370 10.16 -22.57 -4.23
C ALA A 370 9.55 -22.05 -2.91
N LEU A 371 9.54 -20.73 -2.71
CA LEU A 371 9.03 -20.06 -1.50
C LEU A 371 7.54 -19.68 -1.58
N MET A 372 6.87 -19.93 -2.70
CA MET A 372 5.45 -19.63 -2.93
C MET A 372 4.52 -20.20 -1.84
N PHE A 373 4.88 -21.34 -1.26
CA PHE A 373 4.14 -21.99 -0.17
C PHE A 373 5.09 -22.36 0.98
N VAL A 374 4.62 -22.22 2.22
CA VAL A 374 5.36 -22.70 3.41
C VAL A 374 5.37 -24.24 3.40
N PRO A 375 6.54 -24.93 3.29
CA PRO A 375 6.58 -26.37 3.00
C PRO A 375 5.90 -27.28 4.04
N ILE A 376 5.79 -26.82 5.30
CA ILE A 376 5.22 -27.59 6.41
C ILE A 376 3.68 -27.50 6.44
N SER A 377 3.10 -26.42 5.92
CA SER A 377 1.66 -26.11 6.06
C SER A 377 0.90 -25.96 4.74
N ASN A 378 1.60 -25.89 3.60
CA ASN A 378 1.04 -25.57 2.28
C ASN A 378 0.22 -24.27 2.23
N VAL A 379 0.43 -23.36 3.20
CA VAL A 379 -0.14 -22.01 3.16
C VAL A 379 0.70 -21.19 2.19
N ARG A 380 0.04 -20.46 1.27
CA ARG A 380 0.73 -19.51 0.38
C ARG A 380 1.49 -18.49 1.23
N ASN A 381 2.80 -18.39 1.02
CA ASN A 381 3.64 -17.45 1.78
C ASN A 381 3.71 -16.09 1.10
N ILE A 382 3.84 -16.09 -0.22
CA ILE A 382 4.02 -14.87 -1.02
C ILE A 382 2.66 -14.21 -1.26
N ILE A 383 2.56 -12.94 -0.91
CA ILE A 383 1.51 -12.04 -1.37
C ILE A 383 2.12 -10.93 -2.21
N PHE A 384 1.28 -10.18 -2.93
CA PHE A 384 1.72 -9.12 -3.81
C PHE A 384 1.04 -7.81 -3.51
N ARG A 385 1.74 -6.72 -3.80
CA ARG A 385 1.17 -5.40 -3.98
C ARG A 385 1.60 -4.82 -5.33
N ILE A 386 0.92 -3.78 -5.79
CA ILE A 386 1.23 -3.06 -7.04
C ILE A 386 1.40 -1.56 -6.75
N PRO A 387 2.23 -0.82 -7.51
CA PRO A 387 2.45 0.62 -7.32
C PRO A 387 1.16 1.43 -7.19
N THR A 388 1.03 2.24 -6.14
CA THR A 388 -0.11 3.17 -5.98
C THR A 388 0.09 4.43 -6.81
N PRO A 389 -0.92 4.94 -7.53
CA PRO A 389 -0.79 6.24 -8.21
C PRO A 389 -0.60 7.38 -7.20
N VAL A 390 0.24 8.34 -7.55
CA VAL A 390 0.62 9.51 -6.74
C VAL A 390 0.08 10.83 -7.29
N PHE A 391 -0.74 10.79 -8.36
CA PHE A 391 -1.49 11.95 -8.85
C PHE A 391 -2.32 12.63 -7.75
N GLY A 392 -2.16 13.95 -7.59
CA GLY A 392 -2.86 14.73 -6.58
C GLY A 392 -2.45 14.40 -5.14
N ALA A 393 -1.32 13.74 -4.90
CA ALA A 393 -0.97 13.28 -3.55
C ALA A 393 -0.66 14.43 -2.58
N GLY A 394 -0.21 15.60 -3.05
CA GLY A 394 -0.13 16.82 -2.23
C GLY A 394 -1.49 17.30 -1.71
N LEU A 395 -2.55 17.18 -2.51
CA LEU A 395 -3.92 17.47 -2.06
C LEU A 395 -4.40 16.45 -0.99
N ILE A 396 -3.83 15.24 -0.96
CA ILE A 396 -4.11 14.22 0.08
C ILE A 396 -3.29 14.51 1.35
N GLU A 397 -2.05 14.97 1.21
CA GLU A 397 -1.19 15.38 2.33
C GLU A 397 -1.86 16.52 3.11
N GLU A 398 -2.38 17.52 2.40
CA GLU A 398 -2.94 18.74 2.97
C GLU A 398 -4.38 18.63 3.50
N ILE A 399 -5.01 17.43 3.49
CA ILE A 399 -6.30 17.24 4.19
C ILE A 399 -6.07 17.27 5.70
N PRO A 400 -6.74 18.13 6.48
CA PRO A 400 -6.57 18.15 7.92
C PRO A 400 -7.09 16.87 8.55
N ASP A 401 -6.36 16.29 9.50
CA ASP A 401 -6.81 15.12 10.27
C ASP A 401 -8.19 15.31 10.91
N ALA A 402 -8.52 16.54 11.28
CA ALA A 402 -9.84 16.89 11.80
C ALA A 402 -10.97 16.69 10.77
N ALA A 403 -10.70 16.91 9.47
CA ALA A 403 -11.64 16.64 8.39
C ALA A 403 -11.82 15.13 8.16
N ILE A 404 -10.73 14.35 8.20
CA ILE A 404 -10.79 12.87 8.10
C ILE A 404 -11.57 12.30 9.30
N ARG A 405 -11.24 12.75 10.52
CA ARG A 405 -11.93 12.36 11.77
C ARG A 405 -13.38 12.84 11.86
N ALA A 406 -13.76 13.90 11.15
CA ALA A 406 -15.15 14.31 10.98
C ALA A 406 -15.87 13.41 9.96
N ASN A 407 -15.27 13.18 8.79
CA ASN A 407 -15.85 12.37 7.73
C ASN A 407 -16.10 10.91 8.14
N ALA A 408 -15.24 10.33 8.98
CA ALA A 408 -15.47 9.02 9.59
C ALA A 408 -16.84 8.92 10.30
N LYS A 409 -17.29 10.01 10.93
CA LYS A 409 -18.55 10.10 11.68
C LYS A 409 -19.75 10.51 10.81
N VAL A 410 -19.53 11.00 9.59
CA VAL A 410 -20.59 11.33 8.64
C VAL A 410 -21.32 10.05 8.23
N ASN A 411 -22.65 10.14 8.13
CA ASN A 411 -23.53 9.02 7.77
C ASN A 411 -23.43 7.77 8.68
N ALA A 412 -22.96 7.92 9.93
CA ALA A 412 -22.72 6.79 10.85
C ALA A 412 -23.88 5.78 10.97
N ALA A 413 -25.14 6.24 10.99
CA ALA A 413 -26.31 5.36 11.03
C ALA A 413 -26.49 4.53 9.74
N GLN A 414 -26.15 5.10 8.57
CA GLN A 414 -26.18 4.39 7.29
C GLN A 414 -25.00 3.42 7.15
N LYS A 415 -23.81 3.82 7.61
CA LYS A 415 -22.62 2.97 7.68
C LYS A 415 -22.90 1.72 8.54
N ALA A 416 -23.37 1.93 9.78
CA ALA A 416 -23.73 0.85 10.70
C ALA A 416 -24.84 -0.07 10.13
N ALA A 417 -25.87 0.48 9.48
CA ALA A 417 -26.95 -0.29 8.85
C ALA A 417 -26.50 -1.15 7.64
N LEU A 418 -25.26 -0.97 7.17
CA LEU A 418 -24.64 -1.77 6.10
C LEU A 418 -23.53 -2.71 6.59
N GLY A 419 -23.19 -2.68 7.88
CA GLY A 419 -22.01 -3.38 8.41
C GLY A 419 -20.68 -2.67 8.11
N ILE A 420 -20.72 -1.43 7.61
CA ILE A 420 -19.54 -0.55 7.53
C ILE A 420 -19.31 -0.01 8.94
N GLY A 421 -18.55 -0.76 9.73
CA GLY A 421 -18.36 -0.52 11.15
C GLY A 421 -17.04 0.16 11.47
N GLY A 422 -15.94 -0.46 11.03
CA GLY A 422 -14.62 -0.25 11.60
C GLY A 422 -14.53 -0.63 13.09
N ARG A 423 -13.31 -0.66 13.61
CA ARG A 423 -13.09 -0.50 15.06
C ARG A 423 -13.21 0.99 15.42
N PRO A 424 -13.35 1.38 16.71
CA PRO A 424 -13.79 2.73 17.09
C PRO A 424 -12.97 3.94 16.57
N HIS A 425 -11.79 3.72 15.99
CA HIS A 425 -10.94 4.71 15.33
C HIS A 425 -10.23 4.07 14.11
N VAL A 426 -10.85 4.07 12.92
CA VAL A 426 -10.35 3.38 11.69
C VAL A 426 -9.25 4.16 10.94
N PHE A 427 -8.20 4.56 11.66
CA PHE A 427 -7.03 5.28 11.14
C PHE A 427 -5.77 4.50 11.49
N ASN A 428 -4.80 4.42 10.58
CA ASN A 428 -3.44 4.05 10.97
C ASN A 428 -2.82 5.32 11.58
N PHE A 429 -2.61 5.34 12.90
CA PHE A 429 -1.98 6.50 13.55
C PHE A 429 -0.46 6.36 13.55
N ASN A 430 0.24 7.46 13.26
CA ASN A 430 1.67 7.53 13.49
C ASN A 430 1.94 7.44 15.01
N GLY A 431 2.70 6.42 15.43
CA GLY A 431 2.95 6.14 16.85
C GLY A 431 3.69 7.24 17.62
N ASN A 432 4.37 8.16 16.93
CA ASN A 432 5.17 9.21 17.56
C ASN A 432 4.36 10.47 17.88
N ASP A 433 3.28 10.77 17.15
CA ASP A 433 2.54 12.04 17.27
C ASP A 433 1.01 11.93 17.17
N GLY A 434 0.45 10.75 16.90
CA GLY A 434 -1.00 10.54 16.77
C GLY A 434 -1.63 11.20 15.53
N THR A 435 -0.84 11.58 14.52
CA THR A 435 -1.36 12.05 13.23
C THR A 435 -1.91 10.89 12.38
N VAL A 436 -2.90 11.19 11.55
CA VAL A 436 -3.52 10.23 10.63
C VAL A 436 -2.59 9.98 9.44
N ALA A 437 -2.02 8.77 9.40
CA ALA A 437 -1.26 8.31 8.25
C ALA A 437 -2.21 7.88 7.11
N ARG A 438 -1.77 8.02 5.85
CA ARG A 438 -2.66 8.10 4.66
C ARG A 438 -2.07 7.63 3.33
N PHE A 439 -0.76 7.36 3.27
CA PHE A 439 -0.07 6.91 2.05
C PHE A 439 0.28 5.41 2.10
N GLY A 440 0.44 4.79 0.93
CA GLY A 440 0.55 3.33 0.78
C GLY A 440 -0.80 2.60 0.85
N TRP A 441 -0.76 1.26 0.78
CA TRP A 441 -1.94 0.39 0.74
C TRP A 441 -2.63 0.19 2.11
N LYS A 442 -1.85 0.21 3.21
CA LYS A 442 -2.35 0.13 4.59
C LYS A 442 -2.17 1.45 5.35
N ALA A 443 -2.13 2.57 4.61
CA ALA A 443 -2.00 3.92 5.16
C ALA A 443 -0.76 4.13 6.05
N GLN A 444 0.36 3.43 5.83
CA GLN A 444 1.47 3.41 6.79
C GLN A 444 2.20 4.76 6.96
N ASN A 445 2.23 5.61 5.91
CA ASN A 445 3.00 6.86 5.91
C ASN A 445 2.10 8.10 6.03
N LYS A 446 2.54 9.08 6.83
CA LYS A 446 1.81 10.34 7.07
C LYS A 446 2.10 11.46 6.08
N SER A 447 3.28 11.49 5.47
CA SER A 447 3.75 12.54 4.58
C SER A 447 4.44 11.98 3.33
N LEU A 448 4.53 12.80 2.30
CA LEU A 448 5.15 12.46 1.02
C LEU A 448 6.67 12.30 1.12
N LEU A 449 7.33 13.03 2.02
CA LEU A 449 8.76 12.87 2.29
C LEU A 449 9.07 11.53 2.96
N LEU A 450 8.23 11.10 3.91
CA LEU A 450 8.36 9.78 4.53
C LEU A 450 8.01 8.66 3.55
N PHE A 451 7.00 8.86 2.70
CA PHE A 451 6.62 7.90 1.66
C PHE A 451 7.69 7.78 0.56
N ALA A 452 8.32 8.89 0.15
CA ALA A 452 9.47 8.88 -0.77
C ALA A 452 10.66 8.14 -0.15
N GLY A 453 11.01 8.45 1.10
CA GLY A 453 12.12 7.78 1.79
C GLY A 453 11.90 6.29 2.01
N GLU A 454 10.69 5.86 2.44
CA GLU A 454 10.35 4.43 2.55
C GLU A 454 10.47 3.77 1.17
N ALA A 455 9.87 4.35 0.12
CA ALA A 455 9.89 3.74 -1.21
C ALA A 455 11.30 3.64 -1.82
N TYR A 456 12.14 4.66 -1.66
CA TYR A 456 13.50 4.68 -2.24
C TYR A 456 14.42 3.64 -1.57
N ASN A 457 14.34 3.52 -0.24
CA ASN A 457 15.09 2.52 0.52
C ASN A 457 14.50 1.10 0.37
N VAL A 458 13.16 0.95 0.33
CA VAL A 458 12.51 -0.36 0.24
C VAL A 458 12.54 -0.90 -1.19
N GLU A 459 12.07 -0.15 -2.18
CA GLU A 459 11.87 -0.67 -3.55
C GLU A 459 13.13 -0.61 -4.42
N MET A 460 14.13 0.20 -4.04
CA MET A 460 15.34 0.45 -4.83
C MET A 460 16.64 0.30 -4.04
N GLY A 461 16.55 0.04 -2.73
CA GLY A 461 17.70 -0.09 -1.82
C GLY A 461 18.43 1.22 -1.51
N ILE A 462 18.00 2.36 -2.06
CA ILE A 462 18.78 3.61 -2.00
C ILE A 462 18.63 4.25 -0.61
N THR A 463 19.75 4.50 0.07
CA THR A 463 19.80 5.06 1.41
C THR A 463 19.78 6.58 1.36
N SER A 464 19.05 7.20 2.28
CA SER A 464 18.86 8.66 2.32
C SER A 464 19.12 9.22 3.71
N GLU A 465 19.24 10.54 3.86
CA GLU A 465 19.35 11.19 5.18
C GLU A 465 18.21 10.82 6.15
N LEU A 466 17.05 10.40 5.63
CA LEU A 466 15.90 9.90 6.40
C LEU A 466 15.93 8.37 6.66
N PHE A 467 16.56 7.60 5.77
CA PHE A 467 16.69 6.14 5.84
C PHE A 467 18.15 5.75 5.55
N GLN A 468 19.02 5.93 6.54
CA GLN A 468 20.49 5.93 6.35
C GLN A 468 21.15 4.55 6.29
N THR A 469 20.37 3.47 6.41
CA THR A 469 20.87 2.09 6.51
C THR A 469 20.38 1.23 5.36
N GLU A 470 21.31 0.53 4.73
CA GLU A 470 21.06 -0.43 3.67
C GLU A 470 20.18 -1.60 4.15
N ARG A 471 19.38 -2.14 3.21
CA ARG A 471 18.51 -3.29 3.51
C ARG A 471 19.24 -4.64 3.48
N ASP A 472 20.47 -4.65 2.96
CA ASP A 472 21.39 -5.79 2.99
C ASP A 472 22.83 -5.29 3.21
N GLU A 473 23.52 -5.84 4.21
CA GLU A 473 24.89 -5.45 4.56
C GLU A 473 25.93 -6.50 4.13
N THR A 474 25.61 -7.34 3.14
CA THR A 474 26.54 -8.34 2.59
C THR A 474 27.84 -7.68 2.09
N PRO A 475 29.02 -8.06 2.62
CA PRO A 475 30.29 -7.47 2.21
C PRO A 475 30.55 -7.60 0.71
N GLY A 476 30.95 -6.49 0.08
CA GLY A 476 31.19 -6.42 -1.37
C GLY A 476 29.95 -6.10 -2.22
N CYS A 477 28.78 -5.89 -1.61
CA CYS A 477 27.52 -5.56 -2.30
C CYS A 477 27.07 -4.10 -2.17
N GLN A 478 27.88 -3.21 -1.57
CA GLN A 478 27.56 -1.79 -1.43
C GLN A 478 28.51 -0.97 -2.33
N PRO A 479 28.09 -0.58 -3.55
CA PRO A 479 28.96 0.09 -4.52
C PRO A 479 29.25 1.56 -4.18
N LYS A 480 28.42 2.18 -3.33
CA LYS A 480 28.51 3.60 -2.93
C LYS A 480 28.37 3.74 -1.40
N PRO A 481 29.13 4.62 -0.73
CA PRO A 481 29.02 4.85 0.71
C PRO A 481 27.63 5.34 1.15
N GLN A 482 27.20 4.95 2.36
CA GLN A 482 25.90 5.31 2.94
C GLN A 482 25.97 6.58 3.82
N PRO A 483 24.87 7.37 3.93
CA PRO A 483 23.71 7.36 3.04
C PRO A 483 24.12 7.77 1.62
N ASN A 484 23.67 7.03 0.61
CA ASN A 484 24.12 7.21 -0.76
C ASN A 484 23.33 8.31 -1.52
N ASN A 485 22.16 8.71 -1.04
CA ASN A 485 21.50 9.97 -1.38
C ASN A 485 21.55 10.98 -0.22
N ILE A 486 22.01 12.20 -0.50
CA ILE A 486 22.15 13.30 0.45
C ILE A 486 21.88 14.66 -0.22
N THR A 487 21.62 15.67 0.60
CA THR A 487 21.67 17.09 0.21
C THR A 487 23.06 17.44 -0.33
N ALA A 488 23.15 17.82 -1.61
CA ALA A 488 24.38 18.27 -2.25
C ALA A 488 24.69 19.73 -1.82
N THR A 489 25.42 19.88 -0.71
CA THR A 489 25.75 21.18 -0.09
C THR A 489 26.59 22.14 -0.95
N ASP A 490 27.19 21.63 -2.03
CA ASP A 490 27.92 22.35 -3.07
C ASP A 490 27.10 22.54 -4.37
N GLY A 491 25.84 22.12 -4.39
CA GLY A 491 24.95 22.18 -5.55
C GLY A 491 24.70 23.62 -6.06
N PRO A 492 24.68 23.84 -7.38
CA PRO A 492 24.71 25.19 -7.98
C PRO A 492 23.44 26.02 -7.76
N TYR A 493 22.31 25.38 -7.43
CA TYR A 493 21.04 26.03 -7.07
C TYR A 493 20.12 25.06 -6.33
N VAL A 494 19.17 25.58 -5.54
CA VAL A 494 18.44 24.80 -4.51
C VAL A 494 17.69 23.57 -5.05
N PRO A 495 16.91 23.63 -6.17
CA PRO A 495 16.32 22.43 -6.79
C PRO A 495 17.28 21.29 -7.17
N VAL A 496 18.58 21.55 -7.33
CA VAL A 496 19.62 20.52 -7.57
C VAL A 496 20.35 20.15 -6.27
N ALA A 497 20.44 21.08 -5.31
CA ALA A 497 21.09 20.85 -4.02
C ALA A 497 20.26 19.98 -3.05
N ILE A 498 18.93 19.96 -3.16
CA ILE A 498 18.07 19.11 -2.32
C ILE A 498 18.25 17.60 -2.60
N SER A 499 17.96 16.78 -1.58
CA SER A 499 18.01 15.32 -1.67
C SER A 499 16.94 14.76 -2.62
N ASP A 500 17.11 13.53 -3.10
CA ASP A 500 16.19 12.94 -4.09
C ASP A 500 14.84 12.61 -3.45
N ILE A 501 14.83 12.25 -2.16
CA ILE A 501 13.59 12.08 -1.39
C ILE A 501 12.77 13.38 -1.29
N GLU A 502 13.43 14.55 -1.29
CA GLU A 502 12.75 15.85 -1.38
C GLU A 502 12.28 16.15 -2.80
N LYS A 503 13.10 15.87 -3.83
CA LYS A 503 12.71 15.98 -5.25
C LYS A 503 11.44 15.16 -5.54
N PHE A 504 11.41 13.88 -5.14
CA PHE A 504 10.24 13.01 -5.25
C PHE A 504 9.04 13.56 -4.46
N ALA A 505 9.27 14.08 -3.24
CA ALA A 505 8.21 14.66 -2.44
C ALA A 505 7.62 15.93 -3.08
N PHE A 506 8.43 16.79 -3.71
CA PHE A 506 7.97 17.95 -4.46
C PHE A 506 7.21 17.55 -5.72
N PHE A 507 7.69 16.57 -6.49
CA PHE A 507 6.95 15.99 -7.60
C PHE A 507 5.56 15.53 -7.16
N MET A 508 5.47 14.61 -6.19
CA MET A 508 4.19 14.08 -5.69
C MET A 508 3.28 15.15 -5.06
N ARG A 509 3.86 16.21 -4.46
CA ARG A 509 3.11 17.30 -3.84
C ARG A 509 2.51 18.27 -4.87
N PHE A 510 3.22 18.49 -5.98
CA PHE A 510 2.83 19.44 -7.01
C PHE A 510 2.21 18.79 -8.26
N LEU A 511 2.18 17.46 -8.36
CA LEU A 511 1.51 16.68 -9.40
C LEU A 511 -0.02 16.79 -9.29
N ALA A 512 -0.69 17.18 -10.38
CA ALA A 512 -2.14 17.35 -10.42
C ALA A 512 -2.90 16.01 -10.29
N PRO A 513 -4.14 16.02 -9.75
CA PRO A 513 -5.04 14.88 -9.86
C PRO A 513 -5.51 14.67 -11.31
N PRO A 514 -5.87 13.44 -11.73
CA PRO A 514 -6.26 13.16 -13.11
C PRO A 514 -7.59 13.81 -13.47
N GLN A 515 -7.73 14.24 -14.73
CA GLN A 515 -8.97 14.82 -15.24
C GLN A 515 -9.99 13.72 -15.59
N PRO A 516 -11.20 13.75 -14.98
CA PRO A 516 -12.27 12.84 -15.36
C PRO A 516 -12.84 13.23 -16.73
N SER A 517 -13.32 12.24 -17.49
CA SER A 517 -14.05 12.49 -18.72
C SER A 517 -15.50 12.93 -18.44
N PRO A 518 -16.02 13.94 -19.17
CA PRO A 518 -17.41 14.38 -19.00
C PRO A 518 -18.42 13.42 -19.64
N ASP A 519 -18.00 12.60 -20.60
CA ASP A 519 -18.90 11.84 -21.48
C ASP A 519 -18.45 10.40 -21.81
N THR A 520 -17.21 10.03 -21.52
CA THR A 520 -16.62 8.76 -22.00
C THR A 520 -16.22 7.87 -20.83
N PRO A 521 -16.71 6.61 -20.75
CA PRO A 521 -17.59 5.93 -21.71
C PRO A 521 -19.09 6.15 -21.43
N GLY A 522 -19.93 5.86 -22.43
CA GLY A 522 -21.39 5.73 -22.26
C GLY A 522 -22.23 7.01 -22.34
N GLY A 523 -21.62 8.17 -22.51
CA GLY A 523 -22.27 9.47 -22.56
C GLY A 523 -22.50 10.09 -21.18
N ALA A 524 -22.47 11.43 -21.11
CA ALA A 524 -22.62 12.19 -19.86
C ALA A 524 -23.87 11.80 -19.05
N ALA A 525 -24.97 11.43 -19.72
CA ALA A 525 -26.19 10.96 -19.07
C ALA A 525 -26.03 9.60 -18.36
N SER A 526 -25.19 8.69 -18.87
CA SER A 526 -24.87 7.41 -18.21
C SER A 526 -23.98 7.64 -17.00
N ILE A 527 -22.94 8.45 -17.15
CA ILE A 527 -22.01 8.87 -16.08
C ILE A 527 -22.77 9.56 -14.93
N ALA A 528 -23.69 10.47 -15.24
CA ALA A 528 -24.49 11.17 -14.23
C ALA A 528 -25.41 10.22 -13.44
N ARG A 529 -26.10 9.28 -14.11
CA ARG A 529 -26.89 8.25 -13.44
C ARG A 529 -26.02 7.32 -12.61
N GLY A 530 -24.85 6.93 -13.13
CA GLY A 530 -23.87 6.09 -12.45
C GLY A 530 -23.37 6.69 -11.14
N ARG A 531 -23.06 7.98 -11.14
CA ARG A 531 -22.67 8.74 -9.92
C ARG A 531 -23.79 8.79 -8.88
N GLY A 532 -25.04 8.95 -9.32
CA GLY A 532 -26.22 8.88 -8.45
C GLY A 532 -26.43 7.49 -7.85
N LEU A 533 -26.30 6.44 -8.66
CA LEU A 533 -26.42 5.04 -8.25
C LEU A 533 -25.29 4.62 -7.29
N PHE A 534 -24.04 4.99 -7.58
CA PHE A 534 -22.86 4.79 -6.73
C PHE A 534 -23.06 5.35 -5.31
N THR A 535 -23.72 6.51 -5.21
CA THR A 535 -24.11 7.11 -3.94
C THR A 535 -25.25 6.32 -3.29
N THR A 536 -26.30 6.01 -4.05
CA THR A 536 -27.52 5.33 -3.57
C THR A 536 -27.27 3.92 -3.03
N ILE A 537 -26.42 3.12 -3.70
CA ILE A 537 -26.11 1.76 -3.25
C ILE A 537 -25.18 1.75 -2.03
N GLY A 538 -24.40 2.81 -1.81
CA GLY A 538 -23.58 3.01 -0.62
C GLY A 538 -22.06 3.01 -0.86
N CYS A 539 -21.57 2.91 -2.10
CA CYS A 539 -20.13 2.95 -2.38
C CYS A 539 -19.47 4.24 -1.84
N ALA A 540 -20.20 5.35 -1.96
CA ALA A 540 -19.78 6.67 -1.48
C ALA A 540 -19.60 6.79 0.06
N LEU A 541 -19.94 5.75 0.84
CA LEU A 541 -19.77 5.75 2.30
C LEU A 541 -18.33 5.46 2.76
N CYS A 542 -17.55 4.74 1.93
CA CYS A 542 -16.10 4.60 2.06
C CYS A 542 -15.41 5.46 1.00
N HIS A 543 -15.84 5.35 -0.27
CA HIS A 543 -15.36 6.16 -1.38
C HIS A 543 -15.96 7.57 -1.38
N THR A 544 -15.71 8.32 -0.30
CA THR A 544 -16.24 9.67 -0.07
C THR A 544 -15.87 10.59 -1.25
N PRO A 545 -16.85 11.13 -2.00
CA PRO A 545 -16.58 11.80 -3.27
C PRO A 545 -15.64 12.99 -3.21
N THR A 546 -15.66 13.76 -2.11
CA THR A 546 -14.81 14.93 -1.95
C THR A 546 -14.44 15.18 -0.49
N LEU A 547 -13.18 15.55 -0.26
CA LEU A 547 -12.68 16.13 0.98
C LEU A 547 -12.16 17.55 0.67
N ARG A 548 -11.51 18.22 1.64
CA ARG A 548 -10.99 19.58 1.47
C ARG A 548 -9.64 19.71 2.17
N THR A 549 -8.70 20.43 1.55
CA THR A 549 -7.41 20.75 2.18
C THR A 549 -7.56 21.81 3.27
N GLY A 550 -6.54 21.90 4.12
CA GLY A 550 -6.44 22.89 5.18
C GLY A 550 -6.00 24.27 4.68
N THR A 551 -5.58 25.08 5.64
CA THR A 551 -4.81 26.29 5.35
C THR A 551 -3.33 25.91 5.28
N THR A 552 -2.69 26.12 4.14
CA THR A 552 -1.27 25.81 3.90
C THR A 552 -0.57 26.99 3.20
N THR A 553 0.76 27.00 3.25
CA THR A 553 1.62 28.02 2.61
C THR A 553 1.67 27.89 1.09
N VAL A 554 1.45 26.68 0.55
CA VAL A 554 1.42 26.44 -0.91
C VAL A 554 0.10 26.94 -1.48
N GLY A 555 0.15 28.00 -2.30
CA GLY A 555 -1.05 28.64 -2.85
C GLY A 555 -1.95 27.69 -3.65
N ALA A 556 -1.35 26.81 -4.46
CA ALA A 556 -2.04 25.81 -5.27
C ALA A 556 -2.71 24.67 -4.46
N LEU A 557 -2.33 24.48 -3.19
CA LEU A 557 -2.89 23.46 -2.30
C LEU A 557 -3.82 24.05 -1.24
N ASN A 558 -3.74 25.35 -0.97
CA ASN A 558 -4.49 26.03 0.07
C ASN A 558 -6.01 26.00 -0.17
N GLN A 559 -6.76 25.44 0.79
CA GLN A 559 -8.24 25.52 0.85
C GLN A 559 -8.96 25.00 -0.42
N GLN A 560 -8.42 23.96 -1.05
CA GLN A 560 -8.88 23.32 -2.28
C GLN A 560 -9.87 22.16 -2.04
N PRO A 561 -10.80 21.89 -2.98
CA PRO A 561 -11.60 20.66 -2.99
C PRO A 561 -10.74 19.46 -3.46
N VAL A 562 -10.91 18.30 -2.82
CA VAL A 562 -10.12 17.09 -3.09
C VAL A 562 -11.07 15.99 -3.53
N ASN A 563 -11.32 15.87 -4.85
CA ASN A 563 -12.34 14.99 -5.42
C ASN A 563 -11.87 13.53 -5.57
N LEU A 564 -11.31 12.96 -4.50
CA LEU A 564 -10.54 11.71 -4.52
C LEU A 564 -11.37 10.41 -4.50
N PHE A 565 -12.66 10.46 -4.16
CA PHE A 565 -13.51 9.26 -3.97
C PHE A 565 -12.90 8.25 -2.97
N SER A 566 -12.49 8.75 -1.80
CA SER A 566 -11.94 8.00 -0.67
C SER A 566 -12.10 8.83 0.62
N ASP A 567 -12.40 8.18 1.73
CA ASP A 567 -12.34 8.78 3.07
C ASP A 567 -10.97 8.64 3.76
N LEU A 568 -10.01 7.98 3.08
CA LEU A 568 -8.66 7.65 3.55
C LEU A 568 -8.61 6.74 4.79
N LEU A 569 -9.74 6.13 5.17
CA LEU A 569 -9.81 5.21 6.31
C LEU A 569 -9.32 3.81 5.92
N LEU A 570 -8.98 3.02 6.94
CA LEU A 570 -8.87 1.57 6.83
C LEU A 570 -10.27 0.94 6.83
N HIS A 571 -10.45 -0.15 6.10
CA HIS A 571 -11.64 -0.99 6.16
C HIS A 571 -11.27 -2.47 6.09
N HIS A 572 -11.95 -3.32 6.88
CA HIS A 572 -11.84 -4.77 6.76
C HIS A 572 -12.44 -5.25 5.43
N MET A 573 -11.57 -5.68 4.52
CA MET A 573 -11.96 -6.19 3.20
C MET A 573 -12.21 -7.70 3.19
N GLY A 574 -12.01 -8.38 4.33
CA GLY A 574 -12.30 -9.78 4.55
C GLY A 574 -11.35 -10.77 3.83
N PRO A 575 -11.52 -12.07 4.10
CA PRO A 575 -10.64 -13.14 3.61
C PRO A 575 -10.33 -13.15 2.11
N GLY A 576 -11.28 -12.72 1.26
CA GLY A 576 -11.08 -12.65 -0.19
C GLY A 576 -10.04 -11.64 -0.65
N LEU A 577 -9.77 -10.60 0.15
CA LEU A 577 -8.80 -9.55 -0.12
C LEU A 577 -7.70 -9.43 0.94
N ALA A 578 -7.62 -10.34 1.91
CA ALA A 578 -6.59 -10.31 2.95
C ALA A 578 -5.18 -10.65 2.41
N ASP A 579 -4.23 -9.73 2.53
CA ASP A 579 -2.80 -10.02 2.33
C ASP A 579 -2.19 -10.73 3.55
N GLY A 580 -2.85 -10.65 4.70
CA GLY A 580 -2.44 -11.28 5.95
C GLY A 580 -1.20 -10.65 6.59
N ILE A 581 -0.88 -9.41 6.22
CA ILE A 581 0.27 -8.66 6.74
C ILE A 581 -0.24 -7.49 7.57
N ASN A 582 0.14 -7.44 8.85
CA ASN A 582 -0.11 -6.28 9.69
C ASN A 582 0.94 -5.20 9.37
N GLN A 583 0.56 -3.92 9.31
CA GLN A 583 1.49 -2.82 9.04
C GLN A 583 1.10 -1.56 9.82
N GLY A 584 1.91 -1.20 10.82
CA GLY A 584 1.49 -0.25 11.85
C GLY A 584 0.33 -0.84 12.66
N GLN A 585 -0.79 -0.12 12.76
CA GLN A 585 -2.00 -0.59 13.44
C GLN A 585 -2.97 -1.36 12.52
N ALA A 586 -2.76 -1.35 11.20
CA ALA A 586 -3.62 -2.04 10.25
C ALA A 586 -3.46 -3.57 10.31
N GLU A 587 -4.55 -4.31 10.43
CA GLU A 587 -4.58 -5.78 10.40
C GLU A 587 -4.47 -6.37 8.98
N GLY A 588 -4.20 -7.67 8.88
CA GLY A 588 -3.94 -8.36 7.62
C GLY A 588 -5.09 -8.42 6.61
N ASP A 589 -6.33 -8.10 6.98
CA ASP A 589 -7.44 -7.92 6.03
C ASP A 589 -7.93 -6.46 5.90
N GLU A 590 -7.32 -5.52 6.64
CA GLU A 590 -7.59 -4.09 6.51
C GLU A 590 -6.79 -3.47 5.35
N PHE A 591 -7.45 -2.62 4.58
CA PHE A 591 -6.81 -1.80 3.54
C PHE A 591 -7.36 -0.38 3.59
N ARG A 592 -6.51 0.58 3.22
CA ARG A 592 -6.94 1.96 3.01
C ARG A 592 -7.87 2.01 1.80
N THR A 593 -9.00 2.72 1.90
CA THR A 593 -9.83 3.02 0.72
C THR A 593 -9.00 3.78 -0.32
N ALA A 594 -8.73 3.15 -1.46
CA ALA A 594 -7.96 3.76 -2.53
C ALA A 594 -8.75 4.91 -3.20
N PRO A 595 -8.10 6.04 -3.54
CA PRO A 595 -8.70 7.05 -4.41
C PRO A 595 -9.14 6.45 -5.75
N LEU A 596 -10.30 6.89 -6.26
CA LEU A 596 -10.83 6.45 -7.56
C LEU A 596 -10.61 7.49 -8.68
N TRP A 597 -9.98 8.64 -8.41
CA TRP A 597 -9.56 9.54 -9.49
C TRP A 597 -8.54 8.84 -10.41
N GLY A 598 -8.62 9.06 -11.72
CA GLY A 598 -7.82 8.37 -12.73
C GLY A 598 -8.15 6.89 -12.93
N LEU A 599 -9.17 6.33 -12.27
CA LEU A 599 -9.51 4.91 -12.37
C LEU A 599 -9.83 4.49 -13.81
N GLY A 600 -10.40 5.39 -14.62
CA GLY A 600 -10.78 5.09 -15.98
C GLY A 600 -9.62 4.63 -16.86
N GLN A 601 -8.41 5.14 -16.65
CA GLN A 601 -7.21 4.75 -17.42
C GLN A 601 -6.31 3.75 -16.69
N ARG A 602 -6.70 3.29 -15.50
CA ARG A 602 -6.00 2.26 -14.74
C ARG A 602 -6.20 0.88 -15.38
N LEU A 603 -5.09 0.15 -15.53
CA LEU A 603 -5.04 -1.17 -16.17
C LEU A 603 -5.29 -2.32 -15.20
N PHE A 604 -4.84 -2.22 -13.95
CA PHE A 604 -4.89 -3.31 -12.97
C PHE A 604 -5.47 -2.83 -11.63
N PHE A 605 -6.37 -3.62 -11.03
CA PHE A 605 -7.16 -3.26 -9.86
C PHE A 605 -6.90 -4.15 -8.64
N LEU A 606 -7.37 -3.67 -7.48
CA LEU A 606 -7.10 -4.22 -6.13
C LEU A 606 -5.62 -4.02 -5.74
N HIS A 607 -5.28 -4.29 -4.47
CA HIS A 607 -3.92 -4.09 -3.95
C HIS A 607 -2.89 -4.96 -4.71
N ASP A 608 -3.28 -6.15 -5.15
CA ASP A 608 -2.44 -7.14 -5.83
C ASP A 608 -2.65 -7.22 -7.36
N GLY A 609 -3.35 -6.26 -7.97
CA GLY A 609 -3.49 -6.20 -9.43
C GLY A 609 -4.11 -7.44 -10.08
N ARG A 610 -4.83 -8.30 -9.34
CA ARG A 610 -5.28 -9.63 -9.82
C ARG A 610 -6.31 -9.60 -10.95
N THR A 611 -6.83 -8.42 -11.31
CA THR A 611 -7.83 -8.24 -12.36
C THR A 611 -7.61 -6.92 -13.10
N ALA A 612 -7.78 -6.95 -14.43
CA ALA A 612 -7.88 -5.76 -15.28
C ALA A 612 -9.32 -5.30 -15.53
N ASN A 613 -10.30 -6.03 -14.98
CA ASN A 613 -11.73 -5.80 -15.15
C ASN A 613 -12.33 -5.15 -13.89
N VAL A 614 -12.97 -3.99 -14.05
CA VAL A 614 -13.53 -3.18 -12.95
C VAL A 614 -14.75 -3.85 -12.30
N VAL A 615 -15.54 -4.63 -13.05
CA VAL A 615 -16.70 -5.36 -12.51
C VAL A 615 -16.24 -6.52 -11.64
N ALA A 616 -15.20 -7.25 -12.07
CA ALA A 616 -14.54 -8.23 -11.22
C ALA A 616 -13.91 -7.58 -9.97
N ALA A 617 -13.36 -6.37 -10.08
CA ALA A 617 -12.85 -5.63 -8.92
C ALA A 617 -13.96 -5.22 -7.94
N ILE A 618 -15.10 -4.72 -8.43
CA ILE A 618 -16.30 -4.42 -7.61
C ILE A 618 -16.77 -5.68 -6.89
N LEU A 619 -16.96 -6.78 -7.62
CA LEU A 619 -17.45 -8.04 -7.04
C LEU A 619 -16.46 -8.65 -6.04
N ALA A 620 -15.16 -8.47 -6.23
CA ALA A 620 -14.12 -8.92 -5.29
C ALA A 620 -14.13 -8.18 -3.93
N HIS A 621 -14.85 -7.06 -3.79
CA HIS A 621 -15.08 -6.45 -2.49
C HIS A 621 -16.06 -7.27 -1.62
N TYR A 622 -16.81 -8.22 -2.19
CA TYR A 622 -17.64 -9.15 -1.42
C TYR A 622 -16.79 -10.31 -0.90
N SER A 623 -16.73 -10.46 0.43
CA SER A 623 -16.12 -11.62 1.09
C SER A 623 -16.94 -12.00 2.31
N VAL A 624 -17.45 -13.23 2.33
CA VAL A 624 -17.93 -13.86 3.55
C VAL A 624 -16.78 -13.99 4.56
N GLY A 625 -17.10 -13.87 5.84
CA GLY A 625 -16.15 -14.21 6.91
C GLY A 625 -15.99 -15.72 7.02
N VAL A 626 -14.81 -16.18 7.43
CA VAL A 626 -14.55 -17.60 7.72
C VAL A 626 -14.02 -17.72 9.15
N PHE A 627 -14.36 -18.80 9.85
CA PHE A 627 -13.74 -19.12 11.13
C PHE A 627 -12.32 -19.68 10.89
N GLN A 628 -11.35 -18.77 10.80
CA GLN A 628 -9.91 -19.06 10.79
C GLN A 628 -9.25 -18.33 11.97
N PRO A 629 -8.23 -18.90 12.66
CA PRO A 629 -7.62 -18.28 13.85
C PRO A 629 -6.89 -16.94 13.62
N GLN A 630 -6.85 -16.44 12.38
CA GLN A 630 -6.03 -15.31 11.94
C GLN A 630 -6.84 -14.20 11.25
N PHE A 631 -7.94 -14.54 10.56
CA PHE A 631 -8.77 -13.62 9.79
C PHE A 631 -10.24 -14.03 9.96
N VAL A 632 -11.03 -13.22 10.65
CA VAL A 632 -12.31 -13.65 11.27
C VAL A 632 -13.53 -12.89 10.75
N VAL A 633 -13.36 -11.66 10.25
CA VAL A 633 -14.47 -10.78 9.87
C VAL A 633 -14.89 -10.95 8.41
N ALA A 634 -16.11 -10.56 8.10
CA ALA A 634 -16.61 -10.46 6.73
C ALA A 634 -16.34 -9.05 6.18
N SER A 635 -16.22 -8.90 4.86
CA SER A 635 -15.99 -7.58 4.25
C SER A 635 -17.10 -6.58 4.60
N GLU A 636 -16.71 -5.37 5.01
CA GLU A 636 -17.63 -4.27 5.27
C GLU A 636 -18.43 -3.84 4.02
N ALA A 637 -17.87 -4.07 2.84
CA ALA A 637 -18.52 -3.75 1.57
C ALA A 637 -19.66 -4.74 1.19
N ASN A 638 -19.82 -5.86 1.89
CA ASN A 638 -20.75 -6.95 1.52
C ASN A 638 -22.19 -6.49 1.23
N ALA A 639 -22.75 -5.59 2.04
CA ALA A 639 -24.11 -5.08 1.84
C ALA A 639 -24.20 -4.12 0.64
N VAL A 640 -23.12 -3.37 0.36
CA VAL A 640 -23.02 -2.48 -0.81
C VAL A 640 -22.90 -3.30 -2.11
N ILE A 641 -22.10 -4.37 -2.13
CA ILE A 641 -21.98 -5.24 -3.30
C ILE A 641 -23.26 -6.06 -3.52
N THR A 642 -23.95 -6.47 -2.45
CA THR A 642 -25.31 -7.05 -2.55
C THR A 642 -26.28 -6.07 -3.23
N ARG A 643 -26.22 -4.76 -2.89
CA ARG A 643 -27.05 -3.72 -3.55
C ARG A 643 -26.65 -3.48 -5.00
N PHE A 644 -25.36 -3.50 -5.35
CA PHE A 644 -24.90 -3.46 -6.74
C PHE A 644 -25.44 -4.65 -7.56
N GLY A 645 -25.38 -5.86 -7.00
CA GLY A 645 -25.92 -7.07 -7.62
C GLY A 645 -27.44 -7.05 -7.83
N ALA A 646 -28.17 -6.23 -7.06
CA ALA A 646 -29.62 -6.05 -7.19
C ALA A 646 -30.03 -4.93 -8.19
N LEU A 647 -29.08 -4.17 -8.73
CA LEU A 647 -29.34 -3.21 -9.82
C LEU A 647 -29.64 -3.94 -11.14
N SER A 648 -30.40 -3.31 -12.04
CA SER A 648 -30.55 -3.81 -13.41
C SER A 648 -29.21 -3.79 -14.16
N ALA A 649 -29.08 -4.59 -15.23
CA ALA A 649 -27.88 -4.59 -16.07
C ALA A 649 -27.52 -3.18 -16.60
N SER A 650 -28.52 -2.37 -16.96
CA SER A 650 -28.31 -0.97 -17.39
C SER A 650 -27.86 -0.05 -16.25
N GLN A 651 -28.40 -0.23 -15.04
CA GLN A 651 -27.96 0.52 -13.85
C GLN A 651 -26.55 0.12 -13.39
N GLN A 652 -26.20 -1.16 -13.45
CA GLN A 652 -24.83 -1.62 -13.23
C GLN A 652 -23.89 -1.01 -14.28
N GLN A 653 -24.31 -0.97 -15.56
CA GLN A 653 -23.51 -0.38 -16.63
C GLN A 653 -23.31 1.13 -16.45
N ASP A 654 -24.33 1.87 -15.99
CA ASP A 654 -24.20 3.28 -15.63
C ASP A 654 -23.13 3.48 -14.54
N VAL A 655 -23.12 2.66 -13.48
CA VAL A 655 -22.09 2.71 -12.41
C VAL A 655 -20.69 2.38 -12.95
N VAL A 656 -20.57 1.37 -13.82
CA VAL A 656 -19.30 1.01 -14.48
C VAL A 656 -18.80 2.13 -15.40
N ASN A 657 -19.70 2.77 -16.14
CA ASN A 657 -19.38 3.89 -17.02
C ASN A 657 -18.92 5.11 -16.21
N PHE A 658 -19.60 5.42 -15.10
CA PHE A 658 -19.14 6.44 -14.16
C PHE A 658 -17.73 6.13 -13.63
N LEU A 659 -17.47 4.91 -13.16
CA LEU A 659 -16.14 4.52 -12.68
C LEU A 659 -15.07 4.58 -13.77
N ARG A 660 -15.39 4.23 -15.02
CA ARG A 660 -14.47 4.36 -16.17
C ARG A 660 -14.38 5.80 -16.73
N SER A 661 -15.20 6.73 -16.24
CA SER A 661 -15.09 8.17 -16.53
C SER A 661 -14.19 8.93 -15.55
N LEU A 662 -13.90 8.36 -14.37
CA LEU A 662 -12.94 8.94 -13.41
C LEU A 662 -11.50 8.93 -13.92
#